data_AF-A0A6A5ZU05-F1
#
_entry.id   AF-A0A6A5ZU05-F1
#
_cell.length_a   1.000
_cell.length_b   1.000
_cell.length_c   1.000
_cell.angle_alpha   90.00
_cell.angle_beta   90.00
_cell.angle_gamma   90.00
#
_symmetry.space_group_name_H-M   'P 1'
#
loop_
_entity.id
_entity.type
_entity.pdbx_description
1 polymer ?
#
loop_
_entity_poly.entity_id
_entity_poly.type
_entity_poly.pdbx_seq_one_letter_code
_entity_poly.pdbx_strand_id
1 'polypeptide(L)'
;MDGWSEAQEQAYQQYAQTGQLWKKAQAMYPDDMPEKEGLLHGASVFTLLLNKTIQIEQAKSFDESLTRAQRTSWRVLRDWYNGKYQSESLTKPLQQFISFLHSVESPSKWYTIDDFPDIEKSLYHSTIARLFEAEFFPRRINFSDEPDDVYMTWPELSRYLRHAREEALLHATCQRLGFHHLPEQPLVAKEDVQDVLSSTLDPCWWLESSKHSEEMPYYLWEVASKRTVIVASLATRPLYTCVSHTWGRWRIRNASFVIDGVPWSVPAVTRFDVRTLADIFFERVWTTPYLWFDLFCIPQDGSELATTEIARQHTIFKNSTVAAAWINGVSSWEIEASAIEWLSLSYIRATTSPSLYSIEDALAKARVPADQHIAAIGEQTPLKGEDIFRLQDQVLNAASLTLQPGAWFTSLWTLQEAYLCPHMILLSWDWEPLRDKAGYLITLDNQIALAEIASSVLQYSKYPGSDFRRPTAYNAERGLQAVQDPKKQPSEVPEGVREMLALVNMTKMSDLCRPSPTSVLVLGNMRRCSESRAQAIMCILGTTEWYNQYISVHDRPPPETNLVLGMYPHAFVEEVANKFGAPFFLTTKPTSSTRFIYRAVILQRSLGSMLPFAAGHGRRSVGSPPQLAEGMELEDHPDVRSWVIKANGRVLIPKAGILASSRAQKDPWNEMAWIMDCHPEKSSLKEERMTDWLKKQSSTYHWYAVALARDSGSIHGLILKEARPRFSRMRFLVKCGIFVTYTQGFPASKNVNWTLL
;
A
#
# COMPACT_ATOMS: atom_id res chain seq x y z
N MET A 1 -14.42 8.66 16.45
CA MET A 1 -14.67 7.36 17.10
C MET A 1 -16.17 7.24 17.31
N ASP A 2 -16.81 6.26 16.69
CA ASP A 2 -18.22 5.93 16.95
C ASP A 2 -18.29 5.01 18.17
N GLY A 3 -19.26 5.27 19.06
CA GLY A 3 -19.48 4.49 20.29
C GLY A 3 -19.86 3.04 20.02
N TRP A 4 -19.69 2.20 21.04
CA TRP A 4 -19.98 0.77 20.99
C TRP A 4 -21.48 0.51 20.77
N SER A 5 -21.80 -0.58 20.08
CA SER A 5 -23.16 -1.11 20.05
C SER A 5 -23.48 -1.87 21.34
N GLU A 6 -24.76 -1.89 21.71
CA GLU A 6 -25.26 -2.55 22.92
C GLU A 6 -24.87 -4.05 22.99
N ALA A 7 -24.77 -4.73 21.84
CA ALA A 7 -24.31 -6.12 21.76
C ALA A 7 -22.80 -6.26 22.03
N GLN A 8 -21.98 -5.30 21.57
CA GLN A 8 -20.54 -5.25 21.87
C GLN A 8 -20.32 -5.00 23.37
N GLU A 9 -21.12 -4.12 23.97
CA GLU A 9 -21.03 -3.79 25.39
C GLU A 9 -21.44 -4.98 26.29
N GLN A 10 -22.49 -5.72 25.92
CA GLN A 10 -22.92 -6.91 26.66
C GLN A 10 -21.92 -8.09 26.57
N ALA A 11 -21.41 -8.40 25.36
CA ALA A 11 -20.40 -9.46 25.19
C ALA A 11 -19.11 -9.15 25.96
N TYR A 12 -18.72 -7.87 25.98
CA TYR A 12 -17.57 -7.37 26.71
C TYR A 12 -17.76 -7.37 28.24
N GLN A 13 -18.92 -6.95 28.74
CA GLN A 13 -19.27 -7.01 30.17
C GLN A 13 -19.25 -8.46 30.70
N GLN A 14 -19.70 -9.42 29.91
CA GLN A 14 -19.63 -10.85 30.25
C GLN A 14 -18.19 -11.37 30.33
N TYR A 15 -17.30 -10.88 29.46
CA TYR A 15 -15.88 -11.25 29.41
C TYR A 15 -15.05 -10.56 30.51
N ALA A 16 -15.36 -9.30 30.81
CA ALA A 16 -14.75 -8.49 31.86
C ALA A 16 -14.90 -9.11 33.27
N GLN A 17 -16.00 -9.83 33.51
CA GLN A 17 -16.25 -10.44 34.82
C GLN A 17 -15.37 -11.66 35.12
N THR A 18 -14.81 -12.33 34.11
CA THR A 18 -14.08 -13.61 34.26
C THR A 18 -12.55 -13.48 34.31
N GLY A 19 -11.95 -12.37 33.86
CA GLY A 19 -10.50 -12.18 33.84
C GLY A 19 -9.91 -11.54 35.11
N GLN A 20 -9.00 -12.21 35.81
CA GLN A 20 -8.20 -11.56 36.88
C GLN A 20 -7.33 -10.41 36.37
N LEU A 21 -6.86 -10.49 35.11
CA LEU A 21 -6.12 -9.42 34.42
C LEU A 21 -6.97 -8.20 34.14
N TRP A 22 -8.27 -8.38 33.85
CA TRP A 22 -9.23 -7.30 33.66
C TRP A 22 -9.38 -6.44 34.91
N LYS A 23 -9.66 -7.07 36.06
CA LYS A 23 -9.83 -6.35 37.34
C LYS A 23 -8.56 -5.62 37.77
N LYS A 24 -7.38 -6.16 37.41
CA LYS A 24 -6.07 -5.51 37.64
C LYS A 24 -5.81 -4.34 36.70
N ALA A 25 -6.11 -4.49 35.40
CA ALA A 25 -6.04 -3.40 34.44
C ALA A 25 -6.97 -2.25 34.85
N GLN A 26 -8.23 -2.54 35.17
CA GLN A 26 -9.21 -1.55 35.61
C GLN A 26 -8.77 -0.77 36.88
N ALA A 27 -7.95 -1.37 37.74
CA ALA A 27 -7.37 -0.73 38.93
C ALA A 27 -6.06 0.05 38.65
N MET A 28 -5.37 -0.22 37.54
CA MET A 28 -4.12 0.44 37.12
C MET A 28 -4.34 1.64 36.19
N TYR A 29 -5.51 1.75 35.56
CA TYR A 29 -5.84 2.80 34.59
C TYR A 29 -6.95 3.72 35.14
N PRO A 30 -6.71 5.04 35.26
CA PRO A 30 -7.70 6.02 35.69
C PRO A 30 -8.98 6.01 34.83
N ASP A 31 -10.13 6.33 35.44
CA ASP A 31 -11.45 6.33 34.78
C ASP A 31 -11.57 7.38 33.66
N ASP A 32 -10.75 8.41 33.68
CA ASP A 32 -10.73 9.53 32.73
C ASP A 32 -9.78 9.30 31.54
N MET A 33 -9.13 8.14 31.46
CA MET A 33 -8.22 7.81 30.37
C MET A 33 -9.01 7.40 29.10
N PRO A 34 -8.92 8.14 27.97
CA PRO A 34 -9.61 7.79 26.72
C PRO A 34 -9.22 6.41 26.17
N GLU A 35 -8.08 5.90 26.63
CA GLU A 35 -7.40 4.66 26.22
C GLU A 35 -7.83 3.43 27.03
N LYS A 36 -8.66 3.63 28.07
CA LYS A 36 -9.07 2.57 29.01
C LYS A 36 -9.72 1.40 28.26
N GLU A 37 -10.63 1.66 27.32
CA GLU A 37 -11.32 0.62 26.56
C GLU A 37 -10.41 -0.19 25.62
N GLY A 38 -9.45 0.44 24.94
CA GLY A 38 -8.51 -0.26 24.05
C GLY A 38 -7.51 -1.15 24.78
N LEU A 39 -7.03 -0.70 25.95
CA LEU A 39 -6.13 -1.46 26.83
C LEU A 39 -6.86 -2.62 27.52
N LEU A 40 -8.09 -2.38 27.96
CA LEU A 40 -8.99 -3.38 28.52
C LEU A 40 -9.38 -4.46 27.48
N HIS A 41 -9.47 -4.07 26.21
CA HIS A 41 -9.64 -4.98 25.08
C HIS A 41 -8.39 -5.87 24.88
N GLY A 42 -7.18 -5.31 24.88
CA GLY A 42 -5.92 -6.08 24.81
C GLY A 42 -5.79 -7.16 25.90
N ALA A 43 -6.18 -6.86 27.14
CA ALA A 43 -6.21 -7.84 28.23
C ALA A 43 -7.22 -8.99 27.98
N SER A 44 -8.35 -8.70 27.34
CA SER A 44 -9.35 -9.70 26.94
C SER A 44 -8.83 -10.57 25.79
N VAL A 45 -8.16 -9.98 24.81
CA VAL A 45 -7.48 -10.66 23.69
C VAL A 45 -6.36 -11.59 24.20
N PHE A 46 -5.58 -11.15 25.19
CA PHE A 46 -4.49 -11.94 25.79
C PHE A 46 -5.05 -13.18 26.51
N THR A 47 -6.17 -12.99 27.21
CA THR A 47 -6.93 -14.06 27.86
C THR A 47 -7.50 -15.03 26.82
N LEU A 48 -7.96 -14.55 25.64
CA LEU A 48 -8.45 -15.39 24.55
C LEU A 48 -7.34 -16.25 23.90
N LEU A 49 -6.12 -15.73 23.70
CA LEU A 49 -5.00 -16.53 23.16
C LEU A 49 -4.65 -17.74 24.04
N LEU A 50 -4.79 -17.55 25.35
CA LEU A 50 -4.34 -18.53 26.34
C LEU A 50 -5.40 -19.58 26.68
N ASN A 51 -6.66 -19.27 26.45
CA ASN A 51 -7.75 -20.18 26.75
C ASN A 51 -7.88 -21.21 25.62
N LYS A 52 -7.23 -22.38 25.79
CA LYS A 52 -7.24 -23.51 24.84
C LYS A 52 -8.64 -24.09 24.52
N THR A 53 -9.69 -23.57 25.16
CA THR A 53 -11.03 -24.14 25.20
C THR A 53 -12.10 -23.11 24.87
N ILE A 54 -11.84 -22.22 23.90
CA ILE A 54 -12.88 -21.30 23.42
C ILE A 54 -13.81 -22.09 22.50
N GLN A 55 -15.10 -22.11 22.83
CA GLN A 55 -16.13 -22.63 21.93
C GLN A 55 -16.18 -21.74 20.68
N ILE A 56 -16.30 -22.34 19.50
CA ILE A 56 -16.23 -21.67 18.18
C ILE A 56 -17.13 -20.41 18.10
N GLU A 57 -18.30 -20.44 18.75
CA GLU A 57 -19.24 -19.31 18.79
C GLU A 57 -18.71 -18.07 19.53
N GLN A 58 -17.95 -18.27 20.62
CA GLN A 58 -17.34 -17.17 21.39
C GLN A 58 -16.17 -16.52 20.64
N ALA A 59 -15.40 -17.30 19.88
CA ALA A 59 -14.34 -16.78 19.01
C ALA A 59 -14.92 -15.90 17.88
N LYS A 60 -16.09 -16.27 17.34
CA LYS A 60 -16.76 -15.51 16.28
C LYS A 60 -17.30 -14.16 16.77
N SER A 61 -17.97 -14.15 17.93
CA SER A 61 -18.46 -12.91 18.55
C SER A 61 -17.32 -11.93 18.87
N PHE A 62 -16.16 -12.44 19.30
CA PHE A 62 -14.98 -11.63 19.53
C PHE A 62 -14.40 -11.07 18.22
N ASP A 63 -14.25 -11.89 17.18
CA ASP A 63 -13.71 -11.47 15.88
C ASP A 63 -14.55 -10.35 15.24
N GLU A 64 -15.87 -10.41 15.43
CA GLU A 64 -16.83 -9.38 15.01
C GLU A 64 -16.69 -8.07 15.79
N SER A 65 -16.16 -8.10 17.02
CA SER A 65 -15.90 -6.89 17.84
C SER A 65 -14.64 -6.12 17.42
N LEU A 66 -13.71 -6.78 16.70
CA LEU A 66 -12.45 -6.19 16.28
C LEU A 66 -12.63 -5.22 15.10
N THR A 67 -11.86 -4.12 15.11
CA THR A 67 -11.64 -3.35 13.89
C THR A 67 -10.97 -4.22 12.82
N ARG A 68 -11.08 -3.85 11.55
CA ARG A 68 -10.44 -4.59 10.44
C ARG A 68 -8.94 -4.80 10.67
N ALA A 69 -8.23 -3.74 11.07
CA ALA A 69 -6.80 -3.81 11.34
C ALA A 69 -6.47 -4.76 12.51
N GLN A 70 -7.23 -4.71 13.61
CA GLN A 70 -7.05 -5.61 14.76
C GLN A 70 -7.38 -7.06 14.40
N ARG A 71 -8.41 -7.31 13.60
CA ARG A 71 -8.76 -8.64 13.10
C ARG A 71 -7.60 -9.25 12.31
N THR A 72 -6.95 -8.43 11.49
CA THR A 72 -5.77 -8.85 10.74
C THR A 72 -4.59 -9.17 11.66
N SER A 73 -4.28 -8.31 12.63
CA SER A 73 -3.26 -8.62 13.66
C SER A 73 -3.56 -9.92 14.39
N TRP A 74 -4.82 -10.09 14.79
CA TRP A 74 -5.30 -11.26 15.54
C TRP A 74 -5.04 -12.55 14.76
N ARG A 75 -5.37 -12.58 13.46
CA ARG A 75 -5.11 -13.74 12.59
C ARG A 75 -3.62 -14.08 12.54
N VAL A 76 -2.75 -13.08 12.35
CA VAL A 76 -1.30 -13.29 12.31
C VAL A 76 -0.76 -13.81 13.64
N LEU A 77 -1.15 -13.20 14.76
CA LEU A 77 -0.73 -13.59 16.10
C LEU A 77 -1.21 -15.00 16.47
N ARG A 78 -2.44 -15.35 16.08
CA ARG A 78 -3.00 -16.69 16.29
C ARG A 78 -2.24 -17.75 15.49
N ASP A 79 -1.94 -17.48 14.22
CA ASP A 79 -1.19 -18.40 13.36
C ASP A 79 0.25 -18.59 13.89
N TRP A 80 0.87 -17.53 14.39
CA TRP A 80 2.18 -17.57 15.06
C TRP A 80 2.16 -18.37 16.38
N TYR A 81 1.19 -18.11 17.26
CA TYR A 81 1.04 -18.82 18.54
C TYR A 81 0.77 -20.32 18.35
N ASN A 82 -0.04 -20.67 17.35
CA ASN A 82 -0.36 -22.05 17.01
C ASN A 82 0.78 -22.75 16.24
N GLY A 83 1.83 -22.02 15.87
CA GLY A 83 2.96 -22.57 15.13
C GLY A 83 2.63 -23.01 13.72
N LYS A 84 1.64 -22.38 13.07
CA LYS A 84 1.12 -22.78 11.75
C LYS A 84 2.21 -22.76 10.65
N TYR A 85 3.14 -21.81 10.73
CA TYR A 85 4.19 -21.58 9.73
C TYR A 85 5.60 -21.50 10.32
N GLN A 86 5.86 -22.27 11.39
CA GLN A 86 7.17 -22.32 12.03
C GLN A 86 7.47 -23.70 12.62
N SER A 87 8.73 -23.96 12.97
CA SER A 87 9.11 -25.25 13.54
C SER A 87 8.58 -25.42 14.96
N GLU A 88 8.31 -26.66 15.37
CA GLU A 88 7.89 -26.99 16.73
C GLU A 88 8.92 -26.55 17.78
N SER A 89 10.22 -26.52 17.41
CA SER A 89 11.31 -26.05 18.25
C SER A 89 11.20 -24.57 18.64
N LEU A 90 10.51 -23.75 17.84
CA LEU A 90 10.23 -22.35 18.18
C LEU A 90 8.85 -22.19 18.82
N THR A 91 7.87 -22.99 18.39
CA THR A 91 6.49 -22.92 18.90
C THR A 91 6.37 -23.29 20.37
N LYS A 92 7.03 -24.37 20.81
CA LYS A 92 6.93 -24.84 22.21
C LYS A 92 7.48 -23.82 23.22
N PRO A 93 8.72 -23.30 23.05
CA PRO A 93 9.25 -22.25 23.93
C PRO A 93 8.38 -20.99 23.94
N LEU A 94 7.87 -20.58 22.78
CA LEU A 94 6.93 -19.46 22.66
C LEU A 94 5.68 -19.66 23.52
N GLN A 95 4.99 -20.79 23.36
CA GLN A 95 3.77 -21.09 24.12
C GLN A 95 4.03 -21.17 25.62
N GLN A 96 5.17 -21.73 26.02
CA GLN A 96 5.60 -21.77 27.41
C GLN A 96 5.86 -20.36 27.97
N PHE A 97 6.52 -19.50 27.19
CA PHE A 97 6.80 -18.12 27.58
C PHE A 97 5.51 -17.29 27.73
N ILE A 98 4.58 -17.37 26.77
CA ILE A 98 3.30 -16.65 26.89
C ILE A 98 2.47 -17.20 28.06
N SER A 99 2.46 -18.52 28.27
CA SER A 99 1.81 -19.13 29.45
C SER A 99 2.43 -18.65 30.77
N PHE A 100 3.75 -18.47 30.79
CA PHE A 100 4.48 -17.92 31.92
C PHE A 100 4.12 -16.45 32.15
N LEU A 101 4.06 -15.60 31.11
CA LEU A 101 3.63 -14.20 31.25
C LEU A 101 2.25 -14.08 31.89
N HIS A 102 1.35 -15.02 31.62
CA HIS A 102 0.02 -15.06 32.23
C HIS A 102 0.01 -15.46 33.71
N SER A 103 0.97 -16.28 34.14
CA SER A 103 1.02 -16.78 35.52
C SER A 103 1.71 -15.82 36.50
N VAL A 104 2.43 -14.81 35.99
CA VAL A 104 3.12 -13.82 36.83
C VAL A 104 2.11 -12.86 37.48
N GLU A 105 1.97 -12.94 38.81
CA GLU A 105 1.00 -12.14 39.57
C GLU A 105 1.39 -10.66 39.75
N SER A 106 2.68 -10.33 39.64
CA SER A 106 3.26 -9.00 39.90
C SER A 106 4.16 -8.51 38.75
N PRO A 107 3.93 -7.31 38.19
CA PRO A 107 4.72 -6.76 37.07
C PRO A 107 6.11 -6.27 37.46
N SER A 108 6.57 -6.49 38.70
CA SER A 108 7.84 -5.93 39.20
C SER A 108 9.10 -6.42 38.47
N LYS A 109 9.01 -7.49 37.67
CA LYS A 109 10.05 -7.92 36.73
C LYS A 109 9.46 -7.87 35.31
N TRP A 110 9.78 -6.80 34.60
CA TRP A 110 9.26 -6.53 33.26
C TRP A 110 9.97 -7.43 32.25
N TYR A 111 9.33 -8.51 31.80
CA TYR A 111 9.83 -9.37 30.72
C TYR A 111 9.65 -8.68 29.37
N THR A 112 10.71 -8.53 28.60
CA THR A 112 10.76 -7.86 27.28
C THR A 112 10.73 -8.85 26.13
N ILE A 113 10.63 -8.34 24.90
CA ILE A 113 10.83 -9.15 23.70
C ILE A 113 12.19 -9.86 23.68
N ASP A 114 13.22 -9.24 24.26
CA ASP A 114 14.57 -9.80 24.36
C ASP A 114 14.65 -11.01 25.32
N ASP A 115 13.64 -11.20 26.16
CA ASP A 115 13.49 -12.38 27.03
C ASP A 115 12.78 -13.54 26.33
N PHE A 116 12.23 -13.34 25.11
CA PHE A 116 11.67 -14.46 24.35
C PHE A 116 12.79 -15.43 23.95
N PRO A 117 12.65 -16.72 24.27
CA PRO A 117 13.63 -17.71 23.86
C PRO A 117 13.68 -17.81 22.33
N ASP A 118 14.89 -17.88 21.77
CA ASP A 118 15.15 -18.16 20.37
C ASP A 118 14.60 -17.14 19.36
N ILE A 119 14.20 -15.95 19.82
CA ILE A 119 13.65 -14.90 18.96
C ILE A 119 14.67 -14.38 17.94
N GLU A 120 15.96 -14.44 18.28
CA GLU A 120 17.06 -14.11 17.37
C GLU A 120 17.26 -15.14 16.24
N LYS A 121 16.53 -16.27 16.25
CA LYS A 121 16.68 -17.29 15.20
C LYS A 121 15.82 -17.03 13.97
N SER A 122 14.86 -16.11 14.01
CA SER A 122 14.02 -15.80 12.86
C SER A 122 13.47 -14.36 12.90
N LEU A 123 13.65 -13.63 11.79
CA LEU A 123 13.09 -12.29 11.62
C LEU A 123 11.55 -12.29 11.65
N TYR A 124 10.92 -13.35 11.16
CA TYR A 124 9.47 -13.53 11.28
C TYR A 124 9.06 -13.56 12.76
N HIS A 125 9.69 -14.40 13.58
CA HIS A 125 9.40 -14.47 15.01
C HIS A 125 9.59 -13.15 15.73
N SER A 126 10.71 -12.48 15.47
CA SER A 126 11.00 -11.17 16.05
C SER A 126 9.95 -10.13 15.65
N THR A 127 9.55 -10.09 14.37
CA THR A 127 8.56 -9.14 13.87
C THR A 127 7.17 -9.38 14.48
N ILE A 128 6.72 -10.65 14.53
CA ILE A 128 5.39 -10.96 15.10
C ILE A 128 5.38 -10.74 16.61
N ALA A 129 6.47 -11.03 17.32
CA ALA A 129 6.60 -10.73 18.74
C ALA A 129 6.56 -9.22 19.03
N ARG A 130 7.10 -8.37 18.14
CA ARG A 130 6.94 -6.91 18.27
C ARG A 130 5.50 -6.46 18.05
N LEU A 131 4.79 -7.06 17.11
CA LEU A 131 3.35 -6.82 16.96
C LEU A 131 2.60 -7.23 18.23
N PHE A 132 2.91 -8.40 18.81
CA PHE A 132 2.35 -8.83 20.08
C PHE A 132 2.61 -7.80 21.17
N GLU A 133 3.86 -7.37 21.35
CA GLU A 133 4.18 -6.33 22.33
C GLU A 133 3.40 -5.03 22.10
N ALA A 134 3.27 -4.61 20.85
CA ALA A 134 2.54 -3.41 20.50
C ALA A 134 1.04 -3.50 20.85
N GLU A 135 0.39 -4.62 20.53
CA GLU A 135 -1.04 -4.84 20.75
C GLU A 135 -1.40 -5.04 22.24
N PHE A 136 -0.52 -5.70 23.01
CA PHE A 136 -0.82 -6.13 24.38
C PHE A 136 -0.11 -5.32 25.47
N PHE A 137 1.04 -4.72 25.15
CA PHE A 137 1.87 -4.00 26.11
C PHE A 137 2.30 -2.62 25.59
N PRO A 138 1.38 -1.77 25.12
CA PRO A 138 1.73 -0.52 24.46
C PRO A 138 2.53 0.46 25.34
N ARG A 139 2.38 0.41 26.67
CA ARG A 139 3.19 1.18 27.62
C ARG A 139 4.69 0.85 27.60
N ARG A 140 5.08 -0.27 26.98
CA ARG A 140 6.48 -0.73 26.89
C ARG A 140 7.21 -0.26 25.63
N ILE A 141 6.51 0.31 24.67
CA ILE A 141 7.13 0.83 23.44
C ILE A 141 7.80 2.18 23.76
N ASN A 142 8.61 2.23 24.81
CA ASN A 142 9.41 3.40 25.13
C ASN A 142 10.85 3.11 24.73
N PHE A 143 11.39 3.90 23.80
CA PHE A 143 12.71 3.68 23.23
C PHE A 143 13.85 4.23 24.10
N SER A 144 13.54 4.91 25.21
CA SER A 144 14.54 5.45 26.13
C SER A 144 14.79 4.49 27.29
N ASP A 145 16.05 4.09 27.46
CA ASP A 145 16.58 3.46 28.69
C ASP A 145 16.55 4.42 29.90
N GLU A 146 16.07 5.65 29.72
CA GLU A 146 15.91 6.63 30.80
C GLU A 146 14.62 6.35 31.60
N PRO A 147 14.71 6.27 32.93
CA PRO A 147 13.59 5.94 33.82
C PRO A 147 12.52 7.05 33.93
N ASP A 148 12.65 8.15 33.21
CA ASP A 148 11.71 9.27 33.23
C ASP A 148 10.65 9.10 32.13
N ASP A 149 9.56 8.40 32.46
CA ASP A 149 8.13 8.62 32.13
C ASP A 149 7.70 9.38 30.83
N VAL A 150 8.46 9.38 29.73
CA VAL A 150 7.96 9.93 28.45
C VAL A 150 7.08 8.89 27.78
N TYR A 151 5.81 8.81 28.19
CA TYR A 151 4.82 7.96 27.52
C TYR A 151 4.63 8.43 26.07
N MET A 152 4.62 7.49 25.12
CA MET A 152 4.14 7.77 23.77
C MET A 152 2.72 8.33 23.87
N THR A 153 2.49 9.45 23.21
CA THR A 153 1.14 9.95 22.99
C THR A 153 0.34 8.94 22.16
N TRP A 154 -0.98 8.89 22.33
CA TRP A 154 -1.83 7.98 21.55
C TRP A 154 -1.59 8.05 20.02
N PRO A 155 -1.40 9.24 19.42
CA PRO A 155 -1.04 9.33 18.01
C PRO A 155 0.33 8.70 17.67
N GLU A 156 1.35 8.80 18.53
CA GLU A 156 2.65 8.12 18.34
C GLU A 156 2.50 6.60 18.43
N LEU A 157 1.73 6.14 19.42
CA LEU A 157 1.45 4.72 19.59
C LEU A 157 0.63 4.16 18.42
N SER A 158 -0.38 4.89 17.95
CA SER A 158 -1.19 4.48 16.79
C SER A 158 -0.35 4.35 15.52
N ARG A 159 0.59 5.28 15.29
CA ARG A 159 1.58 5.20 14.22
C ARG A 159 2.41 3.92 14.33
N TYR A 160 2.96 3.69 15.52
CA TYR A 160 3.81 2.55 15.78
C TYR A 160 3.07 1.24 15.57
N LEU A 161 1.86 1.12 16.14
CA LEU A 161 0.97 -0.02 15.98
C LEU A 161 0.69 -0.30 14.51
N ARG A 162 0.31 0.72 13.74
CA ARG A 162 0.05 0.55 12.31
C ARG A 162 1.28 0.02 11.57
N HIS A 163 2.45 0.61 11.81
CA HIS A 163 3.69 0.15 11.20
C HIS A 163 4.02 -1.30 11.59
N ALA A 164 3.89 -1.65 12.88
CA ALA A 164 4.10 -3.01 13.37
C ALA A 164 3.16 -4.02 12.69
N ARG A 165 1.88 -3.65 12.48
CA ARG A 165 0.90 -4.47 11.76
C ARG A 165 1.28 -4.68 10.30
N GLU A 166 1.63 -3.61 9.60
CA GLU A 166 2.05 -3.66 8.19
C GLU A 166 3.30 -4.54 8.02
N GLU A 167 4.34 -4.33 8.83
CA GLU A 167 5.55 -5.16 8.79
C GLU A 167 5.26 -6.63 9.10
N ALA A 168 4.48 -6.90 10.15
CA ALA A 168 4.10 -8.25 10.55
C ALA A 168 3.36 -8.99 9.43
N LEU A 169 2.46 -8.32 8.70
CA LEU A 169 1.75 -8.92 7.57
C LEU A 169 2.66 -9.30 6.42
N LEU A 170 3.61 -8.43 6.08
CA LEU A 170 4.58 -8.69 5.01
C LEU A 170 5.46 -9.90 5.36
N HIS A 171 5.99 -9.93 6.59
CA HIS A 171 6.81 -11.05 7.07
C HIS A 171 6.02 -12.35 7.24
N ALA A 172 4.78 -12.28 7.74
CA ALA A 172 3.90 -13.45 7.85
C ALA A 172 3.54 -14.04 6.48
N THR A 173 3.29 -13.18 5.49
CA THR A 173 3.06 -13.61 4.10
C THR A 173 4.27 -14.35 3.55
N CYS A 174 5.46 -13.74 3.65
CA CYS A 174 6.69 -14.35 3.11
C CYS A 174 7.04 -15.66 3.83
N GLN A 175 6.87 -15.70 5.16
CA GLN A 175 7.07 -16.89 5.96
C GLN A 175 6.13 -18.01 5.53
N ARG A 176 4.82 -17.73 5.41
CA ARG A 176 3.81 -18.70 4.97
C ARG A 176 4.17 -19.33 3.63
N LEU A 177 4.45 -18.49 2.63
CA LEU A 177 4.80 -18.95 1.28
C LEU A 177 6.06 -19.83 1.32
N GLY A 178 7.10 -19.42 2.05
CA GLY A 178 8.33 -20.21 2.15
C GLY A 178 8.15 -21.52 2.91
N PHE A 179 7.31 -21.52 3.95
CA PHE A 179 7.08 -22.67 4.81
C PHE A 179 6.40 -23.84 4.05
N HIS A 180 5.51 -23.55 3.09
CA HIS A 180 4.86 -24.57 2.26
C HIS A 180 5.84 -25.39 1.40
N HIS A 181 7.03 -24.85 1.14
CA HIS A 181 8.06 -25.46 0.30
C HIS A 181 9.15 -26.18 1.09
N LEU A 182 9.04 -26.25 2.42
CA LEU A 182 10.03 -26.93 3.24
C LEU A 182 9.85 -28.46 3.19
N PRO A 183 10.94 -29.26 3.06
CA PRO A 183 10.85 -30.70 2.78
C PRO A 183 10.18 -31.57 3.85
N GLU A 184 10.19 -31.13 5.11
CA GLU A 184 9.80 -31.94 6.28
C GLU A 184 8.51 -31.46 6.94
N GLN A 185 7.79 -30.51 6.34
CA GLN A 185 6.61 -29.93 6.97
C GLN A 185 5.33 -30.70 6.63
N PRO A 186 4.42 -30.89 7.60
CA PRO A 186 3.12 -31.47 7.32
C PRO A 186 2.36 -30.59 6.32
N LEU A 187 1.65 -31.23 5.38
CA LEU A 187 0.73 -30.51 4.51
C LEU A 187 -0.33 -29.84 5.37
N VAL A 188 -0.30 -28.51 5.41
CA VAL A 188 -1.39 -27.71 6.01
C VAL A 188 -2.66 -27.95 5.17
N ALA A 189 -3.83 -27.86 5.78
CA ALA A 189 -5.08 -27.93 5.02
C ALA A 189 -5.09 -26.83 3.95
N LYS A 190 -5.54 -27.16 2.73
CA LYS A 190 -5.68 -26.17 1.66
C LYS A 190 -6.64 -25.07 2.13
N GLU A 191 -6.19 -23.83 1.99
CA GLU A 191 -6.97 -22.65 2.39
C GLU A 191 -8.07 -22.37 1.36
N ASP A 192 -9.27 -22.06 1.86
CA ASP A 192 -10.31 -21.46 1.05
C ASP A 192 -9.93 -20.02 0.70
N VAL A 193 -10.51 -19.49 -0.38
CA VAL A 193 -10.22 -18.11 -0.86
C VAL A 193 -10.43 -17.07 0.25
N GLN A 194 -11.41 -17.28 1.13
CA GLN A 194 -11.73 -16.37 2.24
C GLN A 194 -10.70 -16.45 3.37
N ASP A 195 -9.91 -17.52 3.42
CA ASP A 195 -8.91 -17.76 4.46
C ASP A 195 -7.51 -17.27 4.09
N VAL A 196 -7.29 -16.86 2.83
CA VAL A 196 -6.00 -16.32 2.40
C VAL A 196 -5.69 -15.03 3.17
N LEU A 197 -4.52 -15.00 3.82
CA LEU A 197 -4.03 -13.82 4.52
C LEU A 197 -3.66 -12.73 3.51
N SER A 198 -4.36 -11.60 3.57
CA SER A 198 -3.98 -10.40 2.81
C SER A 198 -2.69 -9.81 3.38
N SER A 199 -1.84 -9.30 2.49
CA SER A 199 -0.59 -8.62 2.84
C SER A 199 -0.77 -7.11 3.01
N THR A 200 -1.97 -6.59 2.76
CA THR A 200 -2.32 -5.18 2.92
C THR A 200 -3.26 -5.02 4.12
N LEU A 201 -2.88 -4.19 5.10
CA LEU A 201 -3.61 -4.05 6.36
C LEU A 201 -5.05 -3.53 6.17
N ASP A 202 -5.20 -2.39 5.50
CA ASP A 202 -6.49 -1.79 5.19
C ASP A 202 -6.41 -1.06 3.83
N PRO A 203 -6.77 -1.73 2.72
CA PRO A 203 -6.80 -1.08 1.42
C PRO A 203 -7.74 0.13 1.44
N CYS A 204 -7.21 1.28 1.04
CA CYS A 204 -7.97 2.50 0.82
C CYS A 204 -8.74 3.01 2.05
N TRP A 205 -8.10 2.94 3.22
CA TRP A 205 -8.58 3.43 4.51
C TRP A 205 -9.09 4.89 4.50
N TRP A 206 -8.73 5.70 3.50
CA TRP A 206 -9.20 7.09 3.32
C TRP A 206 -10.60 7.20 2.69
N LEU A 207 -11.14 6.10 2.19
CA LEU A 207 -12.53 6.04 1.75
C LEU A 207 -13.39 5.81 2.99
N GLU A 208 -14.39 6.67 3.21
CA GLU A 208 -15.28 6.55 4.35
C GLU A 208 -15.77 5.09 4.49
N SER A 209 -15.62 4.56 5.71
CA SER A 209 -16.19 3.29 6.11
C SER A 209 -17.69 3.46 6.29
N SER A 210 -18.41 3.84 5.22
CA SER A 210 -19.81 3.49 5.13
C SER A 210 -19.84 1.96 5.24
N LYS A 211 -20.28 1.46 6.41
CA LYS A 211 -20.64 0.05 6.63
C LYS A 211 -21.16 -0.50 5.32
N HIS A 212 -20.54 -1.55 4.77
CA HIS A 212 -20.86 -2.17 3.47
C HIS A 212 -22.07 -1.52 2.85
N SER A 213 -21.87 -0.48 2.03
CA SER A 213 -23.01 0.28 1.52
C SER A 213 -24.02 -0.73 0.99
N GLU A 214 -25.28 -0.60 1.38
CA GLU A 214 -26.34 -1.49 0.91
C GLU A 214 -26.44 -1.48 -0.63
N GLU A 215 -25.78 -0.50 -1.24
CA GLU A 215 -25.45 -0.39 -2.63
C GLU A 215 -24.79 -1.65 -3.21
N MET A 216 -25.61 -2.40 -3.94
CA MET A 216 -25.21 -3.48 -4.81
C MET A 216 -25.04 -2.98 -6.26
N PRO A 217 -24.31 -3.74 -7.11
CA PRO A 217 -24.34 -3.53 -8.56
C PRO A 217 -25.77 -3.59 -9.09
N TYR A 218 -26.07 -2.89 -10.19
CA TYR A 218 -27.40 -2.98 -10.79
C TYR A 218 -27.62 -4.37 -11.43
N TYR A 219 -26.60 -4.86 -12.12
CA TYR A 219 -26.59 -6.16 -12.80
C TYR A 219 -25.52 -7.10 -12.25
N LEU A 220 -25.84 -8.38 -12.24
CA LEU A 220 -24.90 -9.48 -12.03
C LEU A 220 -25.14 -10.57 -13.07
N TRP A 221 -24.09 -11.32 -13.40
CA TRP A 221 -24.20 -12.54 -14.20
C TRP A 221 -24.47 -13.74 -13.30
N GLU A 222 -25.61 -14.40 -13.46
CA GLU A 222 -25.94 -15.64 -12.75
C GLU A 222 -25.33 -16.83 -13.48
N VAL A 223 -24.33 -17.48 -12.85
CA VAL A 223 -23.53 -18.52 -13.50
C VAL A 223 -24.39 -19.70 -13.95
N ALA A 224 -25.26 -20.20 -13.06
CA ALA A 224 -26.05 -21.40 -13.28
C ALA A 224 -27.07 -21.27 -14.43
N SER A 225 -27.65 -20.08 -14.61
CA SER A 225 -28.66 -19.82 -15.65
C SER A 225 -28.10 -19.14 -16.89
N LYS A 226 -26.78 -18.86 -16.91
CA LYS A 226 -26.08 -18.17 -18.00
C LYS A 226 -26.79 -16.89 -18.46
N ARG A 227 -27.16 -16.01 -17.53
CA ARG A 227 -27.83 -14.75 -17.85
C ARG A 227 -27.49 -13.61 -16.91
N THR A 228 -27.57 -12.39 -17.41
CA THR A 228 -27.53 -11.17 -16.60
C THR A 228 -28.87 -10.96 -15.90
N VAL A 229 -28.84 -10.73 -14.59
CA VAL A 229 -30.00 -10.51 -13.73
C VAL A 229 -29.93 -9.15 -13.06
N ILE A 230 -31.11 -8.55 -12.79
CA ILE A 230 -31.23 -7.31 -12.03
C ILE A 230 -31.13 -7.65 -10.55
N VAL A 231 -30.17 -7.07 -9.83
CA VAL A 231 -29.92 -7.43 -8.43
C VAL A 231 -31.11 -7.11 -7.53
N ALA A 232 -31.80 -5.98 -7.79
CA ALA A 232 -33.00 -5.59 -7.04
C ALA A 232 -34.17 -6.59 -7.17
N SER A 233 -34.13 -7.50 -8.15
CA SER A 233 -35.15 -8.55 -8.31
C SER A 233 -34.85 -9.83 -7.54
N LEU A 234 -33.68 -9.94 -6.91
CA LEU A 234 -33.26 -11.11 -6.14
C LEU A 234 -33.85 -11.08 -4.72
N ALA A 235 -34.24 -12.25 -4.21
CA ALA A 235 -34.87 -12.38 -2.90
C ALA A 235 -33.92 -12.10 -1.73
N THR A 236 -32.61 -12.31 -1.93
CA THR A 236 -31.57 -12.11 -0.93
C THR A 236 -30.39 -11.35 -1.53
N ARG A 237 -29.58 -10.72 -0.67
CA ARG A 237 -28.34 -10.07 -1.09
C ARG A 237 -27.40 -11.12 -1.70
N PRO A 238 -27.04 -11.02 -2.99
CA PRO A 238 -26.19 -12.01 -3.63
C PRO A 238 -24.74 -11.90 -3.18
N LEU A 239 -24.09 -13.05 -2.97
CA LEU A 239 -22.63 -13.14 -2.94
C LEU A 239 -22.11 -13.19 -4.38
N TYR A 240 -21.07 -12.42 -4.69
CA TYR A 240 -20.57 -12.33 -6.06
C TYR A 240 -19.05 -12.15 -6.13
N THR A 241 -18.48 -12.62 -7.25
CA THR A 241 -17.07 -12.43 -7.59
C THR A 241 -16.92 -11.31 -8.62
N CYS A 242 -16.10 -10.30 -8.33
CA CYS A 242 -15.69 -9.32 -9.33
C CYS A 242 -14.54 -9.85 -10.18
N VAL A 243 -14.65 -9.73 -11.50
CA VAL A 243 -13.59 -10.12 -12.43
C VAL A 243 -13.02 -8.88 -13.14
N SER A 244 -11.89 -8.43 -12.63
CA SER A 244 -11.04 -7.41 -13.24
C SER A 244 -10.35 -7.95 -14.49
N HIS A 245 -10.40 -7.21 -15.59
CA HIS A 245 -9.64 -7.55 -16.78
C HIS A 245 -9.39 -6.32 -17.63
N THR A 246 -8.79 -6.51 -18.82
CA THR A 246 -8.63 -5.43 -19.77
C THR A 246 -9.14 -5.87 -21.14
N TRP A 247 -9.91 -5.00 -21.80
CA TRP A 247 -10.49 -5.28 -23.12
C TRP A 247 -10.52 -4.04 -24.04
N GLY A 248 -10.77 -2.84 -23.52
CA GLY A 248 -11.04 -1.63 -24.34
C GLY A 248 -10.00 -1.30 -25.41
N ARG A 249 -8.69 -1.49 -25.14
CA ARG A 249 -7.61 -1.23 -26.11
C ARG A 249 -7.52 -2.27 -27.25
N TRP A 250 -8.25 -3.37 -27.15
CA TRP A 250 -8.36 -4.43 -28.15
C TRP A 250 -9.77 -4.53 -28.73
N ARG A 251 -10.64 -3.56 -28.41
CA ARG A 251 -11.98 -3.46 -28.98
C ARG A 251 -11.88 -3.34 -30.50
N ILE A 252 -12.60 -4.19 -31.21
CA ILE A 252 -12.77 -4.10 -32.66
C ILE A 252 -13.86 -3.06 -32.92
N ARG A 253 -13.52 -2.00 -33.67
CA ARG A 253 -14.48 -0.92 -33.98
C ARG A 253 -15.64 -1.48 -34.81
N ASN A 254 -16.85 -1.04 -34.47
CA ASN A 254 -18.10 -1.40 -35.16
C ASN A 254 -18.38 -2.91 -35.22
N ALA A 255 -17.81 -3.69 -34.30
CA ALA A 255 -18.07 -5.12 -34.18
C ALA A 255 -18.56 -5.44 -32.76
N SER A 256 -19.67 -6.16 -32.69
CA SER A 256 -20.28 -6.64 -31.45
C SER A 256 -21.04 -7.93 -31.71
N PHE A 257 -21.28 -8.69 -30.64
CA PHE A 257 -22.04 -9.92 -30.69
C PHE A 257 -23.26 -9.84 -29.77
N VAL A 258 -24.36 -10.45 -30.20
CA VAL A 258 -25.48 -10.76 -29.31
C VAL A 258 -25.12 -12.05 -28.60
N ILE A 259 -25.05 -12.00 -27.28
CA ILE A 259 -24.75 -13.14 -26.42
C ILE A 259 -26.04 -13.52 -25.69
N ASP A 260 -26.38 -14.80 -25.71
CA ASP A 260 -27.58 -15.27 -25.01
C ASP A 260 -27.49 -14.95 -23.51
N GLY A 261 -28.61 -14.51 -22.93
CA GLY A 261 -28.66 -14.05 -21.55
C GLY A 261 -28.07 -12.66 -21.26
N VAL A 262 -27.43 -11.98 -22.21
CA VAL A 262 -26.95 -10.58 -22.05
C VAL A 262 -27.90 -9.60 -22.76
N PRO A 263 -28.53 -8.63 -22.07
CA PRO A 263 -29.55 -7.76 -22.66
C PRO A 263 -29.07 -6.78 -23.74
N TRP A 264 -27.76 -6.61 -23.89
CA TRP A 264 -27.14 -5.68 -24.84
C TRP A 264 -26.10 -6.39 -25.72
N SER A 265 -25.73 -5.74 -26.82
CA SER A 265 -24.65 -6.23 -27.67
C SER A 265 -23.30 -6.05 -26.99
N VAL A 266 -22.52 -7.14 -26.92
CA VAL A 266 -21.19 -7.14 -26.29
C VAL A 266 -20.12 -6.82 -27.33
N PRO A 267 -19.24 -5.83 -27.10
CA PRO A 267 -18.18 -5.47 -28.03
C PRO A 267 -17.26 -6.65 -28.37
N ALA A 268 -16.89 -6.77 -29.65
CA ALA A 268 -15.88 -7.73 -30.08
C ALA A 268 -14.48 -7.27 -29.67
N VAL A 269 -13.63 -8.22 -29.27
CA VAL A 269 -12.27 -7.96 -28.77
C VAL A 269 -11.28 -8.87 -29.51
N THR A 270 -10.09 -8.37 -29.86
CA THR A 270 -9.11 -9.19 -30.60
C THR A 270 -8.35 -10.22 -29.75
N ARG A 271 -8.46 -10.14 -28.42
CA ARG A 271 -7.62 -10.89 -27.48
C ARG A 271 -8.26 -12.19 -26.99
N PHE A 272 -9.59 -12.27 -27.01
CA PHE A 272 -10.36 -13.45 -26.61
C PHE A 272 -11.74 -13.39 -27.27
N ASP A 273 -12.38 -14.54 -27.41
CA ASP A 273 -13.73 -14.63 -27.96
C ASP A 273 -14.77 -14.41 -26.86
N VAL A 274 -15.49 -13.29 -26.91
CA VAL A 274 -16.54 -12.98 -25.92
C VAL A 274 -17.70 -13.97 -25.95
N ARG A 275 -17.91 -14.67 -27.08
CA ARG A 275 -19.04 -15.59 -27.28
C ARG A 275 -18.92 -16.87 -26.45
N THR A 276 -17.69 -17.27 -26.09
CA THR A 276 -17.44 -18.49 -25.32
C THR A 276 -17.48 -18.26 -23.81
N LEU A 277 -17.50 -17.00 -23.36
CA LEU A 277 -17.38 -16.67 -21.93
C LEU A 277 -18.53 -17.21 -21.09
N ALA A 278 -19.76 -17.21 -21.60
CA ALA A 278 -20.92 -17.74 -20.88
C ALA A 278 -20.77 -19.25 -20.57
N ASP A 279 -20.24 -20.02 -21.52
CA ASP A 279 -19.96 -21.44 -21.35
C ASP A 279 -18.79 -21.65 -20.39
N ILE A 280 -17.69 -20.90 -20.57
CA ILE A 280 -16.54 -20.95 -19.68
C ILE A 280 -16.95 -20.64 -18.23
N PHE A 281 -17.74 -19.60 -17.99
CA PHE A 281 -18.19 -19.25 -16.64
C PHE A 281 -19.00 -20.38 -16.01
N PHE A 282 -19.84 -21.06 -16.78
CA PHE A 282 -20.65 -22.18 -16.29
C PHE A 282 -19.82 -23.44 -16.01
N GLU A 283 -18.81 -23.73 -16.83
CA GLU A 283 -17.96 -24.91 -16.69
C GLU A 283 -16.94 -24.81 -15.54
N ARG A 284 -16.65 -23.58 -15.08
CA ARG A 284 -15.69 -23.33 -14.01
C ARG A 284 -16.34 -23.35 -12.63
N VAL A 285 -15.55 -23.75 -11.62
CA VAL A 285 -15.98 -23.75 -10.22
C VAL A 285 -15.76 -22.37 -9.64
N TRP A 286 -16.84 -21.73 -9.23
CA TRP A 286 -16.82 -20.44 -8.54
C TRP A 286 -17.23 -20.62 -7.08
N THR A 287 -16.65 -19.83 -6.19
CA THR A 287 -17.06 -19.77 -4.79
C THR A 287 -18.36 -19.00 -4.58
N THR A 288 -18.82 -18.27 -5.60
CA THR A 288 -20.03 -17.46 -5.58
C THR A 288 -20.93 -17.82 -6.77
N PRO A 289 -22.27 -17.72 -6.61
CA PRO A 289 -23.20 -18.02 -7.69
C PRO A 289 -23.31 -16.91 -8.75
N TYR A 290 -22.83 -15.71 -8.44
CA TYR A 290 -22.92 -14.54 -9.30
C TYR A 290 -21.54 -13.97 -9.63
N LEU A 291 -21.37 -13.46 -10.85
CA LEU A 291 -20.18 -12.74 -11.26
C LEU A 291 -20.53 -11.30 -11.59
N TRP A 292 -19.62 -10.38 -11.28
CA TRP A 292 -19.60 -9.07 -11.89
C TRP A 292 -18.46 -9.03 -12.91
N PHE A 293 -18.83 -8.97 -14.19
CA PHE A 293 -17.92 -8.89 -15.33
C PHE A 293 -18.43 -7.76 -16.22
N ASP A 294 -17.65 -6.69 -16.36
CA ASP A 294 -18.10 -5.41 -16.92
C ASP A 294 -18.80 -5.53 -18.29
N LEU A 295 -18.34 -6.38 -19.19
CA LEU A 295 -18.94 -6.63 -20.50
C LEU A 295 -20.37 -7.21 -20.40
N PHE A 296 -20.67 -7.96 -19.34
CA PHE A 296 -21.96 -8.64 -19.10
C PHE A 296 -22.82 -7.92 -18.05
N CYS A 297 -22.24 -6.99 -17.28
CA CYS A 297 -22.92 -6.31 -16.17
C CYS A 297 -23.02 -4.78 -16.32
N ILE A 298 -22.34 -4.17 -17.32
CA ILE A 298 -22.50 -2.76 -17.67
C ILE A 298 -23.06 -2.66 -19.09
N PRO A 299 -24.18 -1.94 -19.32
CA PRO A 299 -24.66 -1.67 -20.67
C PRO A 299 -23.56 -1.01 -21.53
N GLN A 300 -23.38 -1.51 -22.75
CA GLN A 300 -22.28 -1.10 -23.65
C GLN A 300 -22.71 -0.01 -24.66
N ASP A 301 -23.83 0.65 -24.38
CA ASP A 301 -24.51 1.62 -25.23
C ASP A 301 -24.26 3.09 -24.84
N GLY A 302 -23.55 3.33 -23.74
CA GLY A 302 -23.30 4.68 -23.22
C GLY A 302 -24.50 5.33 -22.55
N SER A 303 -25.50 4.53 -22.14
CA SER A 303 -26.66 4.99 -21.38
C SER A 303 -26.29 5.63 -20.04
N GLU A 304 -27.25 6.35 -19.45
CA GLU A 304 -27.12 6.90 -18.08
C GLU A 304 -26.83 5.79 -17.06
N LEU A 305 -27.46 4.62 -17.22
CA LEU A 305 -27.21 3.46 -16.38
C LEU A 305 -25.76 2.96 -16.51
N ALA A 306 -25.22 2.90 -17.73
CA ALA A 306 -23.82 2.55 -17.96
C ALA A 306 -22.88 3.54 -17.26
N THR A 307 -23.15 4.84 -17.40
CA THR A 307 -22.36 5.91 -16.78
C THR A 307 -22.40 5.81 -15.25
N THR A 308 -23.59 5.54 -14.70
CA THR A 308 -23.81 5.36 -13.26
C THR A 308 -23.04 4.15 -12.73
N GLU A 309 -23.12 3.00 -13.41
CA GLU A 309 -22.38 1.80 -12.98
C GLU A 309 -20.86 1.98 -13.10
N ILE A 310 -20.36 2.69 -14.11
CA ILE A 310 -18.93 3.04 -14.23
C ILE A 310 -18.49 3.89 -13.03
N ALA A 311 -19.28 4.90 -12.63
CA ALA A 311 -19.00 5.73 -11.46
C ALA A 311 -19.07 4.95 -10.13
N ARG A 312 -19.79 3.82 -10.09
CA ARG A 312 -19.96 2.98 -8.91
C ARG A 312 -18.99 1.80 -8.83
N GLN A 313 -18.06 1.65 -9.79
CA GLN A 313 -17.11 0.53 -9.80
C GLN A 313 -16.37 0.34 -8.48
N HIS A 314 -16.01 1.42 -7.78
CA HIS A 314 -15.33 1.29 -6.49
C HIS A 314 -16.18 0.57 -5.44
N THR A 315 -17.46 0.94 -5.32
CA THR A 315 -18.44 0.29 -4.45
C THR A 315 -18.64 -1.16 -4.84
N ILE A 316 -18.73 -1.43 -6.15
CA ILE A 316 -18.92 -2.77 -6.70
C ILE A 316 -17.75 -3.70 -6.33
N PHE A 317 -16.50 -3.26 -6.51
CA PHE A 317 -15.33 -4.06 -6.10
C PHE A 317 -15.22 -4.17 -4.58
N LYS A 318 -15.43 -3.07 -3.83
CA LYS A 318 -15.37 -3.04 -2.36
C LYS A 318 -16.38 -3.99 -1.71
N ASN A 319 -17.56 -4.17 -2.30
CA ASN A 319 -18.63 -5.04 -1.79
C ASN A 319 -18.60 -6.48 -2.33
N SER A 320 -17.64 -6.82 -3.20
CA SER A 320 -17.51 -8.18 -3.73
C SER A 320 -17.08 -9.18 -2.64
N THR A 321 -17.55 -10.42 -2.74
CA THR A 321 -17.13 -11.50 -1.83
C THR A 321 -15.73 -11.98 -2.18
N VAL A 322 -15.41 -12.01 -3.46
CA VAL A 322 -14.11 -12.38 -4.01
C VAL A 322 -13.81 -11.44 -5.17
N ALA A 323 -12.54 -11.11 -5.36
CA ALA A 323 -12.06 -10.43 -6.55
C ALA A 323 -11.02 -11.29 -7.28
N ALA A 324 -11.07 -11.26 -8.60
CA ALA A 324 -10.13 -11.95 -9.46
C ALA A 324 -9.66 -11.02 -10.58
N ALA A 325 -8.38 -11.08 -10.92
CA ALA A 325 -7.79 -10.43 -12.08
C ALA A 325 -7.54 -11.47 -13.16
N TRP A 326 -8.29 -11.40 -14.25
CA TRP A 326 -8.08 -12.26 -15.42
C TRP A 326 -6.98 -11.68 -16.31
N ILE A 327 -5.77 -12.24 -16.15
CA ILE A 327 -4.57 -11.86 -16.89
C ILE A 327 -4.54 -12.69 -18.19
N ASN A 328 -5.43 -12.37 -19.11
CA ASN A 328 -5.60 -13.05 -20.41
C ASN A 328 -4.39 -13.01 -21.37
N GLY A 329 -3.22 -12.58 -20.90
CA GLY A 329 -1.92 -12.74 -21.58
C GLY A 329 -1.04 -13.85 -21.03
N VAL A 330 -1.41 -14.46 -19.90
CA VAL A 330 -0.65 -15.50 -19.24
C VAL A 330 -1.24 -16.85 -19.63
N SER A 331 -0.49 -17.68 -20.35
CA SER A 331 -0.97 -19.02 -20.74
C SER A 331 -0.83 -20.06 -19.62
N SER A 332 0.13 -19.88 -18.72
CA SER A 332 0.40 -20.78 -17.60
C SER A 332 1.12 -20.02 -16.49
N TRP A 333 0.89 -20.44 -15.25
CA TRP A 333 1.53 -19.91 -14.04
C TRP A 333 2.75 -20.71 -13.58
N GLU A 334 3.18 -21.73 -14.33
CA GLU A 334 4.19 -22.67 -13.87
C GLU A 334 5.54 -22.01 -13.52
N ILE A 335 5.95 -21.03 -14.32
CA ILE A 335 7.23 -20.33 -14.15
C ILE A 335 7.11 -19.34 -12.99
N GLU A 336 6.01 -18.58 -12.91
CA GLU A 336 5.70 -17.68 -11.79
C GLU A 336 5.67 -18.44 -10.45
N ALA A 337 5.01 -19.60 -10.40
CA ALA A 337 4.97 -20.44 -9.21
C ALA A 337 6.37 -20.90 -8.79
N SER A 338 7.23 -21.23 -9.75
CA SER A 338 8.62 -21.64 -9.50
C SER A 338 9.50 -20.47 -9.04
N ALA A 339 9.30 -19.28 -9.62
CA ALA A 339 9.97 -18.06 -9.19
C ALA A 339 9.57 -17.66 -7.76
N ILE A 340 8.29 -17.82 -7.40
CA ILE A 340 7.76 -17.58 -6.06
C ILE A 340 8.32 -18.60 -5.06
N GLU A 341 8.37 -19.89 -5.43
CA GLU A 341 9.01 -20.93 -4.62
C GLU A 341 10.48 -20.58 -4.33
N TRP A 342 11.27 -20.26 -5.36
CA TRP A 342 12.67 -19.90 -5.18
C TRP A 342 12.85 -18.63 -4.32
N LEU A 343 12.03 -17.61 -4.56
CA LEU A 343 12.11 -16.33 -3.86
C LEU A 343 11.71 -16.46 -2.39
N SER A 344 10.67 -17.25 -2.09
CA SER A 344 10.22 -17.50 -0.73
C SER A 344 11.20 -18.38 0.06
N LEU A 345 11.80 -19.41 -0.56
CA LEU A 345 12.91 -20.15 0.05
C LEU A 345 14.14 -19.26 0.30
N SER A 346 14.44 -18.34 -0.61
CA SER A 346 15.52 -17.36 -0.44
C SER A 346 15.25 -16.39 0.70
N TYR A 347 13.98 -16.01 0.91
CA TYR A 347 13.56 -15.26 2.09
C TYR A 347 13.84 -16.07 3.37
N ILE A 348 13.38 -17.32 3.46
CA ILE A 348 13.65 -18.19 4.63
C ILE A 348 15.14 -18.30 4.90
N ARG A 349 15.95 -18.55 3.86
CA ARG A 349 17.42 -18.68 3.95
C ARG A 349 18.09 -17.51 4.62
N ALA A 350 17.64 -16.30 4.32
CA ALA A 350 18.30 -15.07 4.74
C ALA A 350 17.68 -14.43 5.98
N THR A 351 16.52 -14.93 6.43
CA THR A 351 15.77 -14.38 7.58
C THR A 351 15.61 -15.38 8.71
N THR A 352 16.21 -16.56 8.59
CA THR A 352 16.15 -17.64 9.58
C THR A 352 17.54 -18.25 9.81
N SER A 353 17.81 -18.67 11.04
CA SER A 353 19.03 -19.39 11.39
C SER A 353 19.19 -20.67 10.55
N PRO A 354 20.38 -20.95 9.98
CA PRO A 354 20.64 -22.15 9.18
C PRO A 354 20.37 -23.47 9.92
N SER A 355 20.35 -23.46 11.25
CA SER A 355 20.08 -24.65 12.07
C SER A 355 18.61 -25.05 12.13
N LEU A 356 17.67 -24.19 11.67
CA LEU A 356 16.24 -24.45 11.79
C LEU A 356 15.67 -25.24 10.62
N TYR A 357 16.14 -24.97 9.40
CA TYR A 357 15.58 -25.56 8.18
C TYR A 357 16.68 -25.98 7.21
N SER A 358 16.57 -27.20 6.66
CA SER A 358 17.38 -27.65 5.54
C SER A 358 16.72 -27.25 4.22
N ILE A 359 17.28 -26.27 3.53
CA ILE A 359 16.64 -25.62 2.37
C ILE A 359 17.47 -25.60 1.09
N GLU A 360 18.78 -25.90 1.16
CA GLU A 360 19.68 -25.74 0.00
C GLU A 360 19.27 -26.66 -1.17
N ASP A 361 18.86 -27.91 -0.89
CA ASP A 361 18.37 -28.84 -1.91
C ASP A 361 17.05 -28.36 -2.55
N ALA A 362 16.14 -27.80 -1.74
CA ALA A 362 14.87 -27.25 -2.23
C ALA A 362 15.11 -26.04 -3.11
N LEU A 363 16.02 -25.15 -2.70
CA LEU A 363 16.40 -23.95 -3.44
C LEU A 363 17.09 -24.28 -4.77
N ALA A 364 17.96 -25.30 -4.78
CA ALA A 364 18.60 -25.80 -5.99
C ALA A 364 17.58 -26.41 -6.97
N LYS A 365 16.58 -27.15 -6.48
CA LYS A 365 15.49 -27.70 -7.31
C LYS A 365 14.60 -26.61 -7.90
N ALA A 366 14.19 -25.63 -7.08
CA ALA A 366 13.34 -24.51 -7.51
C ALA A 366 14.04 -23.61 -8.54
N ARG A 367 15.38 -23.51 -8.48
CA ARG A 367 16.16 -22.67 -9.40
C ARG A 367 15.97 -23.04 -10.87
N VAL A 368 15.99 -24.33 -11.20
CA VAL A 368 15.98 -24.81 -12.59
C VAL A 368 14.77 -24.30 -13.38
N PRO A 369 13.51 -24.50 -12.92
CA PRO A 369 12.35 -23.94 -13.60
C PRO A 369 12.24 -22.40 -13.45
N ALA A 370 12.72 -21.82 -12.35
CA ALA A 370 12.69 -20.37 -12.12
C ALA A 370 13.63 -19.58 -13.05
N ASP A 371 14.58 -20.23 -13.73
CA ASP A 371 15.51 -19.57 -14.66
C ASP A 371 14.91 -19.35 -16.06
N GLN A 372 13.60 -19.57 -16.21
CA GLN A 372 12.83 -19.28 -17.42
C GLN A 372 12.09 -17.93 -17.30
N HIS A 373 11.60 -17.42 -18.42
CA HIS A 373 10.88 -16.15 -18.48
C HIS A 373 9.44 -16.27 -17.94
N ILE A 374 9.01 -15.35 -17.08
CA ILE A 374 7.62 -15.32 -16.58
C ILE A 374 6.65 -14.82 -17.67
N ALA A 375 5.44 -15.37 -17.68
CA ALA A 375 4.39 -15.00 -18.63
C ALA A 375 3.71 -13.65 -18.32
N ALA A 376 3.78 -13.18 -17.06
CA ALA A 376 3.22 -11.89 -16.65
C ALA A 376 3.93 -10.67 -17.29
N ILE A 377 5.09 -10.89 -17.92
CA ILE A 377 5.76 -9.90 -18.78
C ILE A 377 5.24 -10.07 -20.22
N GLY A 378 4.76 -8.98 -20.82
CA GLY A 378 4.35 -8.93 -22.21
C GLY A 378 5.51 -8.99 -23.19
N GLU A 379 5.21 -9.06 -24.50
CA GLU A 379 6.20 -9.19 -25.57
C GLU A 379 7.40 -8.23 -25.44
N GLN A 380 8.61 -8.78 -25.51
CA GLN A 380 9.85 -8.00 -25.48
C GLN A 380 9.89 -7.05 -26.69
N THR A 381 9.92 -5.75 -26.42
CA THR A 381 10.20 -4.73 -27.45
C THR A 381 11.43 -3.94 -27.04
N PRO A 382 12.47 -3.83 -27.90
CA PRO A 382 13.67 -3.08 -27.55
C PRO A 382 13.33 -1.62 -27.21
N LEU A 383 13.66 -1.16 -26.00
CA LEU A 383 13.63 0.27 -25.70
C LEU A 383 14.71 0.99 -26.53
N LYS A 384 14.39 2.16 -27.09
CA LYS A 384 15.33 2.98 -27.88
C LYS A 384 16.33 3.68 -26.93
N GLY A 385 17.57 3.84 -27.39
CA GLY A 385 18.78 4.17 -26.61
C GLY A 385 18.81 5.41 -25.69
N GLU A 386 17.76 6.24 -25.64
CA GLU A 386 17.65 7.33 -24.66
C GLU A 386 16.93 6.92 -23.35
N ASP A 387 16.21 5.79 -23.33
CA ASP A 387 15.54 5.23 -22.14
C ASP A 387 16.50 4.54 -21.15
N ILE A 388 17.68 4.18 -21.61
CA ILE A 388 18.67 3.34 -20.91
C ILE A 388 19.35 4.07 -19.75
N PHE A 389 19.49 5.40 -19.85
CA PHE A 389 20.35 6.19 -18.97
C PHE A 389 19.75 6.55 -17.59
N ARG A 390 18.50 6.15 -17.27
CA ARG A 390 17.80 6.60 -16.04
C ARG A 390 17.11 5.51 -15.22
N LEU A 391 17.17 4.26 -15.67
CA LEU A 391 16.75 3.08 -14.89
C LEU A 391 17.94 2.45 -14.13
N GLN A 392 19.10 3.12 -14.13
CA GLN A 392 20.30 2.68 -13.43
C GLN A 392 20.26 2.87 -11.90
N ASP A 393 19.22 3.49 -11.35
CA ASP A 393 19.03 3.52 -9.91
C ASP A 393 18.26 2.28 -9.44
N GLN A 394 19.08 1.33 -8.99
CA GLN A 394 18.77 0.22 -8.10
C GLN A 394 17.97 -0.93 -8.73
N VAL A 395 18.61 -2.11 -8.68
CA VAL A 395 18.09 -3.48 -8.85
C VAL A 395 18.16 -4.10 -10.26
N LEU A 396 18.16 -3.36 -11.38
CA LEU A 396 17.98 -4.00 -12.69
C LEU A 396 19.05 -3.63 -13.72
N ASN A 397 19.78 -4.64 -14.19
CA ASN A 397 20.73 -4.53 -15.32
C ASN A 397 20.04 -4.06 -16.60
N ALA A 398 20.83 -3.61 -17.58
CA ALA A 398 20.37 -3.15 -18.90
C ALA A 398 19.46 -4.14 -19.67
N ALA A 399 19.39 -5.42 -19.27
CA ALA A 399 18.46 -6.41 -19.81
C ALA A 399 16.99 -6.14 -19.45
N SER A 400 16.70 -5.51 -18.31
CA SER A 400 15.32 -5.15 -17.91
C SER A 400 14.73 -3.98 -18.71
N LEU A 401 15.53 -3.42 -19.62
CA LEU A 401 15.16 -2.35 -20.53
C LEU A 401 14.48 -2.87 -21.80
N THR A 402 14.17 -4.16 -21.92
CA THR A 402 13.35 -4.70 -23.02
C THR A 402 12.01 -5.28 -22.56
N LEU A 403 11.81 -5.36 -21.24
CA LEU A 403 10.61 -5.92 -20.63
C LEU A 403 9.46 -4.92 -20.68
N GLN A 404 8.26 -5.40 -21.00
CA GLN A 404 7.02 -4.64 -20.88
C GLN A 404 6.06 -5.37 -19.95
N PRO A 405 5.50 -4.72 -18.92
CA PRO A 405 4.52 -5.36 -18.06
C PRO A 405 3.33 -5.84 -18.87
N GLY A 406 2.74 -6.96 -18.42
CA GLY A 406 1.47 -7.43 -18.91
C GLY A 406 0.45 -6.31 -18.96
N ALA A 407 -0.45 -6.44 -19.92
CA ALA A 407 -1.35 -5.38 -20.29
C ALA A 407 -2.26 -4.95 -19.10
N TRP A 408 -2.66 -5.90 -18.25
CA TRP A 408 -3.39 -5.62 -17.01
C TRP A 408 -2.62 -4.66 -16.09
N PHE A 409 -1.33 -4.89 -15.87
CA PHE A 409 -0.48 -4.04 -15.02
C PHE A 409 -0.20 -2.63 -15.58
N THR A 410 -0.58 -2.35 -16.84
CA THR A 410 -0.37 -1.04 -17.46
C THR A 410 -1.66 -0.23 -17.62
N SER A 411 -2.82 -0.80 -17.33
CA SER A 411 -4.10 -0.10 -17.42
C SER A 411 -4.33 0.80 -16.21
N LEU A 412 -4.96 1.96 -16.41
CA LEU A 412 -5.35 2.85 -15.32
C LEU A 412 -6.57 2.32 -14.56
N TRP A 413 -7.51 1.69 -15.27
CA TRP A 413 -8.70 1.10 -14.66
C TRP A 413 -8.37 -0.02 -13.68
N THR A 414 -7.43 -0.89 -14.05
CA THR A 414 -6.98 -2.00 -13.19
C THR A 414 -6.18 -1.53 -11.99
N LEU A 415 -5.60 -0.31 -12.03
CA LEU A 415 -4.93 0.27 -10.87
C LEU A 415 -5.93 0.53 -9.75
N GLN A 416 -7.09 1.13 -10.07
CA GLN A 416 -8.16 1.34 -9.09
C GLN A 416 -8.61 0.01 -8.48
N GLU A 417 -8.84 -0.99 -9.31
CA GLU A 417 -9.28 -2.32 -8.90
C GLU A 417 -8.26 -2.99 -7.97
N ALA A 418 -6.97 -2.92 -8.31
CA ALA A 418 -5.88 -3.44 -7.50
C ALA A 418 -5.76 -2.76 -6.13
N TYR A 419 -6.04 -1.44 -6.05
CA TYR A 419 -6.05 -0.70 -4.78
C TYR A 419 -7.24 -1.08 -3.90
N LEU A 420 -8.41 -1.33 -4.48
CA LEU A 420 -9.61 -1.74 -3.76
C LEU A 420 -9.52 -3.18 -3.22
N CYS A 421 -9.01 -4.07 -4.05
CA CYS A 421 -8.95 -5.49 -3.77
C CYS A 421 -7.52 -6.01 -3.97
N PRO A 422 -6.53 -5.60 -3.18
CA PRO A 422 -5.13 -6.03 -3.38
C PRO A 422 -4.97 -7.56 -3.24
N HIS A 423 -5.89 -8.23 -2.56
CA HIS A 423 -5.97 -9.68 -2.40
C HIS A 423 -6.65 -10.40 -3.59
N MET A 424 -6.67 -9.83 -4.80
CA MET A 424 -7.27 -10.49 -5.97
C MET A 424 -6.58 -11.83 -6.28
N ILE A 425 -7.38 -12.81 -6.69
CA ILE A 425 -6.89 -14.02 -7.34
C ILE A 425 -6.36 -13.67 -8.73
N LEU A 426 -5.16 -14.15 -9.08
CA LEU A 426 -4.65 -14.02 -10.44
C LEU A 426 -5.09 -15.22 -11.28
N LEU A 427 -5.83 -14.99 -12.34
CA LEU A 427 -6.30 -16.02 -13.27
C LEU A 427 -5.53 -15.94 -14.60
N SER A 428 -5.10 -17.08 -15.13
CA SER A 428 -4.48 -17.20 -16.45
C SER A 428 -5.53 -17.08 -17.57
N TRP A 429 -5.07 -17.13 -18.82
CA TRP A 429 -5.91 -17.13 -20.02
C TRP A 429 -6.98 -18.22 -20.00
N ASP A 430 -6.65 -19.41 -19.50
CA ASP A 430 -7.55 -20.55 -19.33
C ASP A 430 -8.32 -20.54 -18.00
N TRP A 431 -8.30 -19.43 -17.24
CA TRP A 431 -9.02 -19.26 -15.97
C TRP A 431 -8.48 -20.10 -14.81
N GLU A 432 -7.24 -20.60 -14.91
CA GLU A 432 -6.59 -21.29 -13.80
C GLU A 432 -5.97 -20.26 -12.82
N PRO A 433 -6.17 -20.45 -11.49
CA PRO A 433 -5.62 -19.56 -10.49
C PRO A 433 -4.12 -19.78 -10.30
N LEU A 434 -3.38 -18.70 -10.04
CA LEU A 434 -2.00 -18.78 -9.58
C LEU A 434 -1.96 -19.49 -8.23
N ARG A 435 -1.22 -20.60 -8.19
CA ARG A 435 -0.98 -21.39 -6.99
C ARG A 435 0.50 -21.66 -6.83
N ASP A 436 0.94 -21.85 -5.59
CA ASP A 436 2.26 -22.38 -5.32
C ASP A 436 2.35 -23.87 -5.73
N LYS A 437 3.55 -24.45 -5.73
CA LYS A 437 3.77 -25.87 -6.04
C LYS A 437 3.09 -26.84 -5.05
N ALA A 438 2.71 -26.37 -3.86
CA ALA A 438 1.94 -27.14 -2.89
C ALA A 438 0.41 -27.00 -3.10
N GLY A 439 -0.02 -26.15 -4.04
CA GLY A 439 -1.41 -25.94 -4.43
C GLY A 439 -2.15 -24.84 -3.66
N TYR A 440 -1.47 -24.05 -2.84
CA TYR A 440 -2.08 -22.91 -2.15
C TYR A 440 -2.25 -21.73 -3.07
N LEU A 441 -3.32 -20.98 -2.87
CA LEU A 441 -3.61 -19.78 -3.64
C LEU A 441 -2.59 -18.68 -3.34
N ILE A 442 -2.14 -18.00 -4.40
CA ILE A 442 -1.31 -16.80 -4.27
C ILE A 442 -2.10 -15.63 -4.87
N THR A 443 -2.39 -14.65 -4.02
CA THR A 443 -3.06 -13.41 -4.43
C THR A 443 -2.06 -12.37 -4.92
N LEU A 444 -2.56 -11.31 -5.57
CA LEU A 444 -1.75 -10.22 -6.09
C LEU A 444 -0.86 -9.58 -5.00
N ASP A 445 -1.43 -9.23 -3.86
CA ASP A 445 -0.70 -8.67 -2.72
C ASP A 445 0.33 -9.62 -2.12
N ASN A 446 0.08 -10.93 -2.11
CA ASN A 446 1.07 -11.92 -1.67
C ASN A 446 2.31 -11.91 -2.56
N GLN A 447 2.12 -11.88 -3.89
CA GLN A 447 3.22 -11.80 -4.84
C GLN A 447 4.02 -10.49 -4.69
N ILE A 448 3.33 -9.37 -4.50
CA ILE A 448 3.95 -8.06 -4.32
C ILE A 448 4.71 -7.98 -3.01
N ALA A 449 4.12 -8.44 -1.90
CA ALA A 449 4.75 -8.49 -0.59
C ALA A 449 6.04 -9.31 -0.62
N LEU A 450 5.99 -10.49 -1.26
CA LEU A 450 7.18 -11.33 -1.41
C LEU A 450 8.24 -10.62 -2.26
N ALA A 451 7.88 -10.00 -3.38
CA ALA A 451 8.82 -9.26 -4.21
C ALA A 451 9.46 -8.08 -3.47
N GLU A 452 8.68 -7.30 -2.72
CA GLU A 452 9.14 -6.16 -1.93
C GLU A 452 10.16 -6.59 -0.87
N ILE A 453 9.76 -7.51 0.01
CA ILE A 453 10.61 -7.99 1.11
C ILE A 453 11.81 -8.77 0.56
N ALA A 454 11.60 -9.71 -0.36
CA ALA A 454 12.69 -10.55 -0.82
C ALA A 454 13.71 -9.78 -1.69
N SER A 455 13.32 -8.73 -2.43
CA SER A 455 14.26 -7.83 -3.08
C SER A 455 15.22 -7.18 -2.08
N SER A 456 14.67 -6.72 -0.94
CA SER A 456 15.46 -6.19 0.18
C SER A 456 16.29 -7.24 0.90
N VAL A 457 16.05 -8.52 0.67
CA VAL A 457 16.81 -9.62 1.29
C VAL A 457 17.93 -10.10 0.36
N LEU A 458 17.65 -10.25 -0.94
CA LEU A 458 18.60 -10.68 -1.96
C LEU A 458 19.76 -9.71 -2.17
N GLN A 459 19.51 -8.42 -2.02
CA GLN A 459 20.55 -7.38 -2.15
C GLN A 459 21.56 -7.39 -0.99
N TYR A 460 21.23 -8.02 0.16
CA TYR A 460 21.97 -7.83 1.42
C TYR A 460 22.27 -9.16 2.14
N SER A 461 22.19 -10.30 1.45
CA SER A 461 22.31 -11.66 2.01
C SER A 461 23.72 -12.06 2.49
N LYS A 462 24.70 -11.15 2.51
CA LYS A 462 26.10 -11.45 2.89
C LYS A 462 26.39 -11.50 4.39
N TYR A 463 25.37 -11.42 5.26
CA TYR A 463 25.55 -11.48 6.71
C TYR A 463 24.71 -12.60 7.37
N PRO A 464 25.08 -13.89 7.17
CA PRO A 464 24.60 -14.94 8.05
C PRO A 464 25.19 -14.71 9.46
N GLY A 465 24.32 -14.51 10.46
CA GLY A 465 24.71 -14.30 11.87
C GLY A 465 24.28 -12.97 12.50
N SER A 466 23.35 -12.23 11.87
CA SER A 466 22.77 -11.02 12.48
C SER A 466 21.80 -11.38 13.59
N ASP A 467 21.88 -10.64 14.71
CA ASP A 467 20.90 -10.71 15.78
C ASP A 467 19.55 -10.14 15.29
N PHE A 468 18.55 -11.00 15.10
CA PHE A 468 17.23 -10.58 14.62
C PHE A 468 16.37 -9.90 15.69
N ARG A 469 16.84 -9.72 16.94
CA ARG A 469 16.08 -9.06 18.03
C ARG A 469 15.65 -7.63 17.69
N ARG A 470 16.36 -6.94 16.79
CA ARG A 470 16.04 -5.56 16.39
C ARG A 470 15.74 -5.45 14.89
N PRO A 471 14.53 -5.81 14.43
CA PRO A 471 14.12 -5.72 13.02
C PRO A 471 14.32 -4.33 12.40
N THR A 472 14.09 -3.27 13.19
CA THR A 472 14.27 -1.88 12.74
C THR A 472 15.74 -1.50 12.56
N ALA A 473 16.64 -2.02 13.42
CA ALA A 473 18.08 -1.82 13.26
C ALA A 473 18.62 -2.64 12.08
N TYR A 474 18.14 -3.87 11.91
CA TYR A 474 18.42 -4.71 10.75
C TYR A 474 18.02 -4.03 9.43
N ASN A 475 16.83 -3.41 9.39
CA ASN A 475 16.34 -2.66 8.22
C ASN A 475 17.11 -1.33 8.01
N ALA A 476 17.48 -0.62 9.08
CA ALA A 476 18.22 0.66 9.01
C ALA A 476 19.70 0.49 8.60
N GLU A 477 20.39 -0.51 9.14
CA GLU A 477 21.77 -0.86 8.78
C GLU A 477 21.86 -1.30 7.31
N ARG A 478 20.84 -2.01 6.80
CA ARG A 478 20.68 -2.33 5.37
C ARG A 478 20.53 -1.09 4.49
N GLY A 479 19.69 -0.13 4.90
CA GLY A 479 19.45 1.10 4.15
C GLY A 479 20.69 2.00 4.01
N LEU A 480 21.54 2.05 5.04
CA LEU A 480 22.77 2.85 5.03
C LEU A 480 23.89 2.25 4.17
N GLN A 481 23.99 0.91 4.09
CA GLN A 481 25.02 0.23 3.29
C GLN A 481 24.65 0.11 1.79
N ALA A 482 23.37 0.15 1.44
CA ALA A 482 22.84 0.14 0.06
C ALA A 482 23.48 1.19 -0.87
N VAL A 483 23.91 2.32 -0.30
CA VAL A 483 24.47 3.47 -1.01
C VAL A 483 25.91 3.20 -1.49
N GLN A 484 26.60 2.17 -0.99
CA GLN A 484 28.06 2.07 -1.13
C GLN A 484 28.60 1.13 -2.22
N ASP A 485 27.87 0.12 -2.75
CA ASP A 485 28.40 -0.74 -3.83
C ASP A 485 27.32 -1.45 -4.70
N PRO A 486 26.69 -0.74 -5.66
CA PRO A 486 25.68 -1.32 -6.56
C PRO A 486 26.23 -2.26 -7.66
N LYS A 487 27.56 -2.45 -7.76
CA LYS A 487 28.19 -3.20 -8.86
C LYS A 487 28.41 -4.68 -8.58
N LYS A 488 28.04 -5.18 -7.40
CA LYS A 488 28.15 -6.59 -7.01
C LYS A 488 26.77 -7.24 -6.87
N GLN A 489 25.99 -7.29 -7.94
CA GLN A 489 24.85 -8.21 -7.96
C GLN A 489 25.34 -9.64 -8.24
N PRO A 490 24.84 -10.65 -7.51
CA PRO A 490 25.29 -12.02 -7.70
C PRO A 490 24.68 -12.61 -8.97
N SER A 491 25.47 -13.35 -9.74
CA SER A 491 25.05 -14.21 -10.87
C SER A 491 24.12 -15.37 -10.46
N GLU A 492 23.45 -15.25 -9.32
CA GLU A 492 22.76 -16.32 -8.60
C GLU A 492 21.23 -16.16 -8.59
N VAL A 493 20.66 -15.03 -9.06
CA VAL A 493 19.20 -14.85 -9.10
C VAL A 493 18.62 -15.36 -10.43
N PRO A 494 17.66 -16.31 -10.42
CA PRO A 494 17.04 -16.84 -11.63
C PRO A 494 16.38 -15.76 -12.50
N GLU A 495 16.34 -15.96 -13.83
CA GLU A 495 15.72 -14.99 -14.77
C GLU A 495 14.26 -14.66 -14.41
N GLY A 496 13.40 -15.66 -14.18
CA GLY A 496 12.00 -15.42 -13.85
C GLY A 496 11.79 -14.64 -12.55
N VAL A 497 12.71 -14.81 -11.59
CA VAL A 497 12.73 -14.01 -10.35
C VAL A 497 13.12 -12.57 -10.66
N ARG A 498 14.17 -12.33 -11.46
CA ARG A 498 14.58 -10.98 -11.88
C ARG A 498 13.44 -10.27 -12.62
N GLU A 499 12.74 -10.99 -13.47
CA GLU A 499 11.59 -10.49 -14.20
C GLU A 499 10.40 -10.16 -13.30
N MET A 500 10.11 -10.99 -12.30
CA MET A 500 9.05 -10.71 -11.32
C MET A 500 9.36 -9.45 -10.48
N LEU A 501 10.61 -9.32 -10.01
CA LEU A 501 11.07 -8.12 -9.31
C LEU A 501 11.04 -6.90 -10.24
N ALA A 502 11.40 -7.07 -11.51
CA ALA A 502 11.30 -6.02 -12.52
C ALA A 502 9.86 -5.58 -12.74
N LEU A 503 8.92 -6.52 -12.85
CA LEU A 503 7.50 -6.25 -13.01
C LEU A 503 6.97 -5.38 -11.87
N VAL A 504 7.22 -5.76 -10.62
CA VAL A 504 6.79 -4.99 -9.43
C VAL A 504 7.41 -3.60 -9.42
N ASN A 505 8.71 -3.48 -9.70
CA ASN A 505 9.41 -2.19 -9.75
C ASN A 505 8.95 -1.27 -10.89
N MET A 506 8.78 -1.82 -12.11
CA MET A 506 8.37 -1.07 -13.31
C MET A 506 6.93 -0.60 -13.21
N THR A 507 6.10 -1.36 -12.51
CA THR A 507 4.70 -1.04 -12.28
C THR A 507 4.51 -0.26 -10.99
N LYS A 508 5.51 -0.21 -10.10
CA LYS A 508 5.43 0.41 -8.77
C LYS A 508 4.24 -0.12 -7.96
N MET A 509 3.91 -1.40 -8.17
CA MET A 509 2.82 -2.06 -7.44
C MET A 509 3.19 -2.36 -5.98
N SER A 510 4.45 -2.20 -5.57
CA SER A 510 4.85 -2.27 -4.15
C SER A 510 4.12 -1.27 -3.26
N ASP A 511 3.63 -0.15 -3.82
CA ASP A 511 2.76 0.79 -3.12
C ASP A 511 1.43 0.14 -2.66
N LEU A 512 1.03 -1.02 -3.19
CA LEU A 512 -0.15 -1.74 -2.70
C LEU A 512 0.05 -2.34 -1.29
N CYS A 513 1.30 -2.55 -0.86
CA CYS A 513 1.60 -2.97 0.51
C CYS A 513 1.30 -1.85 1.52
N ARG A 514 1.47 -0.59 1.12
CA ARG A 514 1.23 0.62 1.93
C ARG A 514 0.52 1.66 1.06
N PRO A 515 -0.78 1.46 0.78
CA PRO A 515 -1.50 2.28 -0.18
C PRO A 515 -1.79 3.68 0.36
N SER A 516 -1.76 4.67 -0.54
CA SER A 516 -2.08 6.06 -0.21
C SER A 516 -2.87 6.77 -1.29
N PRO A 517 -3.62 7.83 -0.96
CA PRO A 517 -4.35 8.57 -1.99
C PRO A 517 -3.40 9.19 -3.02
N THR A 518 -2.23 9.65 -2.58
CA THR A 518 -1.27 10.29 -3.49
C THR A 518 -0.54 9.28 -4.36
N SER A 519 -0.30 8.05 -3.88
CA SER A 519 0.29 6.99 -4.70
C SER A 519 -0.62 6.64 -5.88
N VAL A 520 -1.95 6.67 -5.73
CA VAL A 520 -2.89 6.50 -6.85
C VAL A 520 -2.65 7.52 -7.97
N LEU A 521 -2.43 8.80 -7.64
CA LEU A 521 -2.17 9.86 -8.63
C LEU A 521 -0.81 9.71 -9.31
N VAL A 522 0.22 9.41 -8.50
CA VAL A 522 1.60 9.14 -8.95
C VAL A 522 1.62 7.98 -9.93
N LEU A 523 1.07 6.84 -9.52
CA LEU A 523 0.98 5.63 -10.33
C LEU A 523 0.08 5.83 -11.53
N GLY A 524 -1.01 6.59 -11.37
CA GLY A 524 -1.89 6.97 -12.45
C GLY A 524 -1.09 7.52 -13.62
N ASN A 525 -0.15 8.44 -13.37
CA ASN A 525 0.74 9.05 -14.38
C ASN A 525 1.52 8.03 -15.24
N MET A 526 1.79 6.84 -14.69
CA MET A 526 2.52 5.75 -15.37
C MET A 526 1.61 4.82 -16.19
N ARG A 527 0.30 4.87 -15.98
CA ARG A 527 -0.66 3.96 -16.61
C ARG A 527 -1.25 4.53 -17.89
N ARG A 528 -1.57 3.61 -18.80
CA ARG A 528 -2.31 3.85 -20.04
C ARG A 528 -3.80 3.98 -19.73
N CYS A 529 -4.41 5.02 -20.26
CA CYS A 529 -5.86 5.21 -20.30
C CYS A 529 -6.21 5.77 -21.67
N SER A 530 -7.22 5.22 -22.33
CA SER A 530 -7.74 5.70 -23.61
C SER A 530 -8.95 6.63 -23.47
N GLU A 531 -9.45 6.79 -22.24
CA GLU A 531 -10.65 7.54 -21.89
C GLU A 531 -10.31 8.59 -20.82
N SER A 532 -11.32 9.08 -20.09
CA SER A 532 -11.12 10.03 -19.02
C SER A 532 -10.26 9.44 -17.91
N ARG A 533 -9.12 10.09 -17.64
CA ARG A 533 -8.17 9.63 -16.62
C ARG A 533 -8.69 9.88 -15.22
N ALA A 534 -9.36 11.01 -15.02
CA ALA A 534 -9.99 11.35 -13.75
C ALA A 534 -11.13 10.37 -13.45
N GLN A 535 -12.00 10.07 -14.42
CA GLN A 535 -13.07 9.09 -14.25
C GLN A 535 -12.55 7.72 -13.81
N ALA A 536 -11.40 7.29 -14.34
CA ALA A 536 -10.81 5.99 -14.02
C ALA A 536 -10.28 5.84 -12.58
N ILE A 537 -10.04 6.94 -11.85
CA ILE A 537 -9.48 6.89 -10.49
C ILE A 537 -10.21 7.75 -9.45
N MET A 538 -11.16 8.58 -9.87
CA MET A 538 -11.89 9.47 -8.95
C MET A 538 -12.61 8.71 -7.85
N CYS A 539 -13.07 7.50 -8.17
CA CYS A 539 -13.80 6.65 -7.25
C CYS A 539 -12.90 6.10 -6.15
N ILE A 540 -11.69 5.65 -6.48
CA ILE A 540 -10.71 5.16 -5.48
C ILE A 540 -10.13 6.28 -4.61
N LEU A 541 -10.17 7.53 -5.09
CA LEU A 541 -9.84 8.71 -4.30
C LEU A 541 -11.05 9.20 -3.47
N GLY A 542 -12.26 8.74 -3.80
CA GLY A 542 -13.51 9.25 -3.24
C GLY A 542 -13.71 10.74 -3.53
N THR A 543 -13.37 11.17 -4.74
CA THR A 543 -13.50 12.57 -5.20
C THR A 543 -14.38 12.60 -6.45
N THR A 544 -15.67 12.38 -6.26
CA THR A 544 -16.67 12.23 -7.32
C THR A 544 -17.55 13.46 -7.50
N GLU A 545 -17.41 14.45 -6.62
CA GLU A 545 -18.34 15.56 -6.48
C GLU A 545 -18.27 16.49 -7.70
N TRP A 546 -17.09 16.78 -8.23
CA TRP A 546 -16.86 17.55 -9.45
C TRP A 546 -17.57 16.92 -10.64
N TYR A 547 -17.58 15.58 -10.70
CA TYR A 547 -18.17 14.82 -11.78
C TYR A 547 -19.70 14.82 -11.66
N ASN A 548 -20.21 14.53 -10.46
CA ASN A 548 -21.63 14.49 -10.17
C ASN A 548 -22.29 15.88 -10.30
N GLN A 549 -21.63 16.93 -9.81
CA GLN A 549 -22.10 18.31 -9.99
C GLN A 549 -22.20 18.68 -11.47
N TYR A 550 -21.20 18.32 -12.27
CA TYR A 550 -21.24 18.58 -13.70
C TYR A 550 -22.37 17.81 -14.40
N ILE A 551 -22.55 16.52 -14.10
CA ILE A 551 -23.65 15.73 -14.66
C ILE A 551 -25.01 16.31 -14.27
N SER A 552 -25.21 16.70 -13.01
CA SER A 552 -26.48 17.25 -12.54
C SER A 552 -26.91 18.52 -13.30
N VAL A 553 -25.96 19.25 -13.88
CA VAL A 553 -26.20 20.48 -14.64
C VAL A 553 -26.26 20.24 -16.15
N HIS A 554 -25.48 19.28 -16.66
CA HIS A 554 -25.25 19.12 -18.11
C HIS A 554 -25.77 17.82 -18.70
N ASP A 555 -26.27 16.88 -17.88
CA ASP A 555 -26.78 15.57 -18.27
C ASP A 555 -25.81 14.76 -19.15
N ARG A 556 -24.51 14.95 -18.90
CA ARG A 556 -23.41 14.27 -19.61
C ARG A 556 -22.11 14.34 -18.81
N PRO A 557 -21.17 13.40 -19.03
CA PRO A 557 -19.86 13.43 -18.40
C PRO A 557 -19.08 14.73 -18.69
N PRO A 558 -18.23 15.21 -17.75
CA PRO A 558 -17.32 16.31 -17.98
C PRO A 558 -16.38 16.04 -19.19
N PRO A 559 -16.18 17.01 -20.08
CA PRO A 559 -15.21 16.87 -21.15
C PRO A 559 -13.78 16.93 -20.58
N GLU A 560 -12.87 16.14 -21.15
CA GLU A 560 -11.42 16.16 -20.86
C GLU A 560 -10.76 17.43 -21.42
N THR A 561 -11.12 18.58 -20.86
CA THR A 561 -10.63 19.92 -21.20
C THR A 561 -10.10 20.62 -19.94
N ASN A 562 -9.39 21.73 -20.10
CA ASN A 562 -8.80 22.48 -18.99
C ASN A 562 -7.90 21.59 -18.09
N LEU A 563 -7.02 20.81 -18.75
CA LEU A 563 -6.21 19.79 -18.09
C LEU A 563 -4.99 20.40 -17.41
N VAL A 564 -4.84 20.12 -16.11
CA VAL A 564 -3.64 20.47 -15.35
C VAL A 564 -2.49 19.61 -15.85
N LEU A 565 -1.46 20.26 -16.39
CA LEU A 565 -0.30 19.61 -17.04
C LEU A 565 -0.68 18.62 -18.16
N GLY A 566 -1.87 18.76 -18.76
CA GLY A 566 -2.36 17.83 -19.78
C GLY A 566 -2.79 16.46 -19.22
N MET A 567 -2.98 16.32 -17.90
CA MET A 567 -3.21 15.02 -17.25
C MET A 567 -4.63 14.82 -16.72
N TYR A 568 -5.13 15.78 -15.95
CA TYR A 568 -6.44 15.67 -15.29
C TYR A 568 -7.19 17.00 -15.36
N PRO A 569 -8.53 17.00 -15.46
CA PRO A 569 -9.34 18.21 -15.39
C PRO A 569 -9.05 19.02 -14.12
N HIS A 570 -8.98 20.34 -14.25
CA HIS A 570 -8.68 21.24 -13.14
C HIS A 570 -9.63 21.09 -11.94
N ALA A 571 -10.93 20.93 -12.18
CA ALA A 571 -11.93 20.72 -11.12
C ALA A 571 -11.66 19.45 -10.29
N PHE A 572 -11.31 18.35 -10.94
CA PHE A 572 -10.91 17.11 -10.26
C PHE A 572 -9.67 17.33 -9.38
N VAL A 573 -8.65 18.03 -9.91
CA VAL A 573 -7.41 18.29 -9.17
C VAL A 573 -7.65 19.18 -7.95
N GLU A 574 -8.53 20.17 -8.06
CA GLU A 574 -8.92 21.03 -6.94
C GLU A 574 -9.65 20.24 -5.85
N GLU A 575 -10.59 19.38 -6.22
CA GLU A 575 -11.30 18.54 -5.26
C GLU A 575 -10.37 17.58 -4.52
N VAL A 576 -9.47 16.91 -5.26
CA VAL A 576 -8.45 16.02 -4.70
C VAL A 576 -7.54 16.77 -3.73
N ALA A 577 -7.05 17.96 -4.10
CA ALA A 577 -6.20 18.77 -3.23
C ALA A 577 -6.94 19.26 -1.98
N ASN A 578 -8.22 19.62 -2.11
CA ASN A 578 -9.05 20.04 -0.99
C ASN A 578 -9.35 18.88 -0.03
N LYS A 579 -9.59 17.67 -0.57
CA LYS A 579 -9.86 16.48 0.23
C LYS A 579 -8.64 16.03 1.02
N PHE A 580 -7.47 16.01 0.39
CA PHE A 580 -6.27 15.42 0.99
C PHE A 580 -5.30 16.42 1.61
N GLY A 581 -5.47 17.73 1.40
CA GLY A 581 -4.73 18.74 2.14
C GLY A 581 -3.21 18.70 1.92
N ALA A 582 -2.43 18.82 3.00
CA ALA A 582 -0.97 18.81 2.95
C ALA A 582 -0.35 17.57 2.27
N PRO A 583 -0.81 16.32 2.52
CA PRO A 583 -0.36 15.12 1.80
C PRO A 583 -0.26 15.28 0.28
N PHE A 584 -1.23 15.93 -0.35
CA PHE A 584 -1.23 16.17 -1.80
C PHE A 584 0.03 16.91 -2.28
N PHE A 585 0.54 17.83 -1.47
CA PHE A 585 1.70 18.65 -1.77
C PHE A 585 3.03 18.02 -1.29
N LEU A 586 2.99 16.97 -0.47
CA LEU A 586 4.17 16.33 0.11
C LEU A 586 4.83 15.31 -0.82
N THR A 587 4.17 14.83 -1.87
CA THR A 587 4.74 13.92 -2.88
C THR A 587 6.07 14.43 -3.45
N THR A 588 7.13 13.63 -3.36
CA THR A 588 8.46 14.03 -3.83
C THR A 588 8.64 13.65 -5.28
N LYS A 589 9.37 14.45 -6.06
CA LYS A 589 9.76 14.11 -7.42
C LYS A 589 11.23 14.43 -7.59
N PRO A 590 12.03 13.60 -8.30
CA PRO A 590 13.37 13.99 -8.69
C PRO A 590 13.32 15.35 -9.40
N THR A 591 13.88 16.37 -8.77
CA THR A 591 13.88 17.72 -9.33
C THR A 591 14.77 17.74 -10.56
N SER A 592 14.29 18.37 -11.63
CA SER A 592 15.15 18.56 -12.79
C SER A 592 16.35 19.44 -12.44
N SER A 593 17.49 19.24 -13.10
CA SER A 593 18.72 20.02 -12.84
C SER A 593 18.46 21.52 -12.80
N THR A 594 19.28 22.27 -12.06
CA THR A 594 19.12 23.74 -11.91
C THR A 594 18.99 24.48 -13.26
N ARG A 595 19.63 23.98 -14.33
CA ARG A 595 19.49 24.51 -15.70
C ARG A 595 18.08 24.34 -16.27
N PHE A 596 17.40 23.23 -15.99
CA PHE A 596 16.04 22.97 -16.44
C PHE A 596 15.04 23.87 -15.73
N ILE A 597 15.20 24.03 -14.40
CA ILE A 597 14.40 24.97 -13.61
C ILE A 597 14.53 26.39 -14.18
N TYR A 598 15.76 26.85 -14.43
CA TYR A 598 16.00 28.18 -14.99
C TYR A 598 15.41 28.34 -16.40
N ARG A 599 15.49 27.31 -17.25
CA ARG A 599 14.82 27.30 -18.56
C ARG A 599 13.30 27.36 -18.43
N ALA A 600 12.71 26.61 -17.51
CA ALA A 600 11.27 26.65 -17.28
C ALA A 600 10.80 28.03 -16.79
N VAL A 601 11.57 28.66 -15.90
CA VAL A 601 11.33 30.02 -15.43
C VAL A 601 11.40 31.04 -16.59
N ILE A 602 12.45 30.98 -17.43
CA ILE A 602 12.59 31.87 -18.60
C ILE A 602 11.45 31.66 -19.59
N LEU A 603 11.13 30.40 -19.90
CA LEU A 603 10.09 30.04 -20.86
C LEU A 603 8.68 30.10 -20.27
N GLN A 604 8.54 30.54 -19.00
CA GLN A 604 7.31 30.53 -18.23
C GLN A 604 6.54 29.19 -18.23
N ARG A 605 7.26 28.07 -18.41
CA ARG A 605 6.67 26.74 -18.37
C ARG A 605 6.40 26.34 -16.93
N SER A 606 5.25 25.70 -16.69
CA SER A 606 5.01 25.05 -15.40
C SER A 606 5.78 23.74 -15.34
N LEU A 607 6.28 23.45 -14.14
CA LEU A 607 6.95 22.22 -13.78
C LEU A 607 6.01 21.28 -13.03
N GLY A 608 4.98 21.80 -12.36
CA GLY A 608 4.14 21.00 -11.49
C GLY A 608 4.92 20.40 -10.33
N SER A 609 5.92 21.14 -9.82
CA SER A 609 6.86 20.63 -8.81
C SER A 609 6.17 20.27 -7.49
N MET A 610 4.97 20.79 -7.29
CA MET A 610 4.11 20.59 -6.12
C MET A 610 3.02 19.55 -6.30
N LEU A 611 2.80 19.07 -7.53
CA LEU A 611 1.69 18.15 -7.85
C LEU A 611 2.17 16.70 -7.79
N PRO A 612 1.30 15.72 -7.44
CA PRO A 612 1.67 14.30 -7.40
C PRO A 612 1.82 13.65 -8.79
N PHE A 613 1.49 14.37 -9.87
CA PHE A 613 1.59 13.91 -11.27
C PHE A 613 2.28 14.97 -12.13
N ALA A 614 2.79 14.61 -13.30
CA ALA A 614 3.64 15.48 -14.12
C ALA A 614 3.15 15.58 -15.57
N ALA A 615 3.69 16.54 -16.32
CA ALA A 615 3.34 16.70 -17.73
C ALA A 615 3.86 15.52 -18.56
N GLY A 616 2.96 14.85 -19.28
CA GLY A 616 3.27 13.73 -20.17
C GLY A 616 3.14 12.35 -19.53
N HIS A 617 2.96 11.34 -20.38
CA HIS A 617 2.77 9.96 -19.94
C HIS A 617 4.10 9.21 -19.82
N GLY A 618 4.18 8.32 -18.82
CA GLY A 618 5.20 7.28 -18.76
C GLY A 618 6.15 7.36 -17.57
N ARG A 619 7.02 6.35 -17.49
CA ARG A 619 7.87 6.03 -16.33
C ARG A 619 8.93 7.08 -15.99
N ARG A 620 9.12 8.09 -16.83
CA ARG A 620 10.21 9.07 -16.74
C ARG A 620 9.93 10.25 -15.78
N SER A 621 8.74 10.33 -15.17
CA SER A 621 8.30 11.48 -14.36
C SER A 621 7.67 11.10 -13.02
N VAL A 622 8.10 9.97 -12.46
CA VAL A 622 7.49 9.36 -11.28
C VAL A 622 8.01 10.04 -10.03
N GLY A 623 7.09 10.59 -9.24
CA GLY A 623 7.37 10.97 -7.87
C GLY A 623 7.30 9.78 -6.94
N SER A 624 7.77 9.91 -5.71
CA SER A 624 7.46 8.97 -4.64
C SER A 624 6.32 9.55 -3.80
N PRO A 625 5.30 8.75 -3.45
CA PRO A 625 4.35 9.17 -2.43
C PRO A 625 5.12 9.52 -1.15
N PRO A 626 4.61 10.45 -0.34
CA PRO A 626 5.28 10.81 0.89
C PRO A 626 5.27 9.58 1.82
N GLN A 627 6.43 9.18 2.34
CA GLN A 627 6.54 8.14 3.38
C GLN A 627 6.10 8.71 4.73
N LEU A 628 4.89 9.27 4.78
CA LEU A 628 4.26 9.62 6.03
C LEU A 628 3.75 8.34 6.66
N ALA A 629 3.49 8.36 7.96
CA ALA A 629 2.65 7.36 8.57
C ALA A 629 1.22 7.57 8.07
N GLU A 630 0.97 7.06 6.86
CA GLU A 630 -0.28 7.22 6.12
C GLU A 630 -1.41 6.62 6.96
N GLY A 631 -2.48 7.39 7.15
CA GLY A 631 -3.67 7.04 7.92
C GLY A 631 -3.64 7.27 9.41
N MET A 632 -2.93 8.32 9.79
CA MET A 632 -3.26 9.12 10.95
C MET A 632 -3.95 10.42 10.55
N GLU A 633 -4.67 11.03 11.49
CA GLU A 633 -5.16 12.40 11.37
C GLU A 633 -3.96 13.36 11.30
N LEU A 634 -3.54 13.69 10.09
CA LEU A 634 -2.63 14.80 9.85
C LEU A 634 -3.40 16.10 10.07
N GLU A 635 -2.91 16.92 10.99
CA GLU A 635 -3.40 18.28 11.12
C GLU A 635 -2.72 19.10 10.03
N ASP A 636 -3.50 19.69 9.11
CA ASP A 636 -2.96 20.63 8.12
C ASP A 636 -2.62 21.96 8.77
N HIS A 637 -1.53 22.59 8.33
CA HIS A 637 -1.30 23.99 8.61
C HIS A 637 -2.46 24.82 8.03
N PRO A 638 -3.08 25.75 8.78
CA PRO A 638 -4.31 26.44 8.37
C PRO A 638 -4.24 27.11 6.98
N ASP A 639 -3.06 27.61 6.62
CA ASP A 639 -2.84 28.27 5.33
C ASP A 639 -2.87 27.32 4.11
N VAL A 640 -2.67 26.00 4.26
CA VAL A 640 -2.61 25.06 3.12
C VAL A 640 -3.90 25.10 2.30
N ARG A 641 -5.05 25.22 2.97
CA ARG A 641 -6.38 25.36 2.33
C ARG A 641 -6.52 26.64 1.49
N SER A 642 -5.66 27.64 1.70
CA SER A 642 -5.68 28.88 0.92
C SER A 642 -4.91 28.78 -0.40
N TRP A 643 -4.23 27.65 -0.65
CA TRP A 643 -3.37 27.47 -1.81
C TRP A 643 -4.20 27.13 -3.04
N VAL A 644 -3.89 27.76 -4.17
CA VAL A 644 -4.71 27.63 -5.39
C VAL A 644 -3.90 27.01 -6.51
N ILE A 645 -4.34 25.86 -6.99
CA ILE A 645 -3.78 25.19 -8.16
C ILE A 645 -4.33 25.86 -9.42
N LYS A 646 -3.45 26.23 -10.35
CA LYS A 646 -3.83 26.81 -11.63
C LYS A 646 -3.86 25.74 -12.71
N ALA A 647 -4.69 25.96 -13.74
CA ALA A 647 -4.79 25.09 -14.91
C ALA A 647 -3.44 24.78 -15.59
N ASN A 648 -2.47 25.69 -15.50
CA ASN A 648 -1.14 25.46 -16.05
C ASN A 648 -0.24 24.58 -15.16
N GLY A 649 -0.65 24.18 -13.96
CA GLY A 649 0.13 23.37 -13.01
C GLY A 649 0.86 24.16 -11.92
N ARG A 650 0.77 25.50 -11.94
CA ARG A 650 1.36 26.35 -10.88
C ARG A 650 0.50 26.36 -9.63
N VAL A 651 1.15 26.56 -8.48
CA VAL A 651 0.46 26.72 -7.19
C VAL A 651 0.67 28.15 -6.68
N LEU A 652 -0.42 28.88 -6.45
CA LEU A 652 -0.38 30.17 -5.77
C LEU A 652 -0.46 29.95 -4.27
N ILE A 653 0.46 30.58 -3.54
CA ILE A 653 0.57 30.50 -2.09
C ILE A 653 0.42 31.91 -1.53
N PRO A 654 -0.79 32.32 -1.10
CA PRO A 654 -1.00 33.62 -0.49
C PRO A 654 -0.30 33.72 0.87
N LYS A 655 -0.44 32.67 1.68
CA LYS A 655 0.12 32.56 3.02
C LYS A 655 0.86 31.25 3.22
N ALA A 656 1.88 31.26 4.07
CA ALA A 656 2.66 30.08 4.43
C ALA A 656 3.22 30.19 5.86
N GLY A 657 3.24 29.05 6.56
CA GLY A 657 3.99 28.87 7.80
C GLY A 657 5.47 28.62 7.50
N ILE A 658 6.31 29.67 7.57
CA ILE A 658 7.75 29.56 7.32
C ILE A 658 8.47 29.19 8.61
N LEU A 659 9.00 27.97 8.67
CA LEU A 659 9.78 27.46 9.80
C LEU A 659 11.18 28.09 9.85
N ALA A 660 11.90 28.07 8.73
CA ALA A 660 13.26 28.59 8.62
C ALA A 660 13.56 29.12 7.20
N SER A 661 14.57 29.99 7.07
CA SER A 661 15.01 30.47 5.75
C SER A 661 16.50 30.78 5.71
N SER A 662 17.13 30.64 4.56
CA SER A 662 18.57 30.92 4.40
C SER A 662 18.97 32.40 4.60
N ARG A 663 18.01 33.31 4.77
CA ARG A 663 18.21 34.77 4.94
C ARG A 663 17.93 35.30 6.34
N ALA A 664 17.29 34.52 7.20
CA ALA A 664 16.95 35.01 8.53
C ALA A 664 18.22 35.14 9.38
N GLN A 665 18.40 36.31 9.99
CA GLN A 665 19.53 36.57 10.90
C GLN A 665 19.36 35.84 12.24
N LYS A 666 18.12 35.58 12.64
CA LYS A 666 17.75 34.83 13.84
C LYS A 666 16.50 34.01 13.52
N ASP A 667 16.67 32.71 13.31
CA ASP A 667 15.56 31.79 13.16
C ASP A 667 15.14 31.30 14.55
N PRO A 668 13.84 31.34 14.89
CA PRO A 668 13.36 30.83 16.18
C PRO A 668 13.45 29.30 16.31
N TRP A 669 13.69 28.60 15.19
CA TRP A 669 13.67 27.14 15.12
C TRP A 669 15.04 26.63 14.68
N ASN A 670 15.80 26.05 15.61
CA ASN A 670 17.13 25.46 15.38
C ASN A 670 17.13 23.97 15.73
N GLU A 671 16.03 23.29 15.40
CA GLU A 671 15.81 21.88 15.71
C GLU A 671 16.47 20.96 14.66
N MET A 672 16.74 19.72 15.09
CA MET A 672 17.15 18.66 14.19
C MET A 672 16.01 18.31 13.23
N ALA A 673 16.36 18.07 11.97
CA ALA A 673 15.41 17.69 10.95
C ALA A 673 15.97 16.57 10.07
N TRP A 674 15.08 15.67 9.67
CA TRP A 674 15.32 14.74 8.56
C TRP A 674 14.92 15.43 7.27
N ILE A 675 15.89 15.68 6.41
CA ILE A 675 15.73 16.42 5.16
C ILE A 675 15.96 15.46 4.00
N MET A 676 14.97 15.35 3.12
CA MET A 676 15.08 14.58 1.89
C MET A 676 15.21 15.55 0.71
N ASP A 677 16.43 15.68 0.20
CA ASP A 677 16.72 16.45 -1.01
C ASP A 677 16.25 15.67 -2.25
N CYS A 678 15.46 16.32 -3.10
CA CYS A 678 14.97 15.73 -4.33
C CYS A 678 15.97 15.88 -5.50
N HIS A 679 17.26 16.12 -5.25
CA HIS A 679 18.26 16.21 -6.32
C HIS A 679 18.49 14.84 -6.99
N PRO A 680 18.42 14.75 -8.34
CA PRO A 680 18.38 13.48 -9.09
C PRO A 680 19.67 12.66 -9.05
N GLU A 681 20.76 13.23 -8.55
CA GLU A 681 22.07 12.56 -8.46
C GLU A 681 22.50 12.29 -7.01
N LYS A 682 21.76 12.79 -6.00
CA LYS A 682 22.16 12.79 -4.58
C LYS A 682 20.97 12.77 -3.62
N SER A 683 19.89 12.05 -3.94
CA SER A 683 18.80 11.87 -2.99
C SER A 683 19.32 11.08 -1.78
N SER A 684 19.60 11.77 -0.69
CA SER A 684 19.93 11.15 0.58
C SER A 684 19.15 11.82 1.70
N LEU A 685 18.64 11.00 2.62
CA LEU A 685 18.10 11.47 3.88
C LEU A 685 19.27 12.04 4.69
N LYS A 686 19.15 13.29 5.12
CA LYS A 686 20.15 13.96 5.96
C LYS A 686 19.52 14.33 7.28
N GLU A 687 20.19 13.94 8.35
CA GLU A 687 19.84 14.37 9.69
C GLU A 687 20.76 15.54 10.08
N GLU A 688 20.21 16.75 10.06
CA GLU A 688 20.95 17.97 10.37
C GLU A 688 19.99 19.04 10.91
N ARG A 689 20.52 20.01 11.66
CA ARG A 689 19.76 21.22 11.99
C ARG A 689 19.30 21.94 10.72
N MET A 690 18.01 22.24 10.65
CA MET A 690 17.38 22.82 9.46
C MET A 690 18.08 24.10 8.99
N THR A 691 18.42 24.99 9.92
CA THR A 691 19.07 26.27 9.61
C THR A 691 20.48 26.09 9.07
N ASP A 692 21.22 25.11 9.57
CA ASP A 692 22.59 24.83 9.14
C ASP A 692 22.57 24.24 7.73
N TRP A 693 21.65 23.30 7.48
CA TRP A 693 21.45 22.74 6.15
C TRP A 693 21.07 23.81 5.12
N LEU A 694 20.13 24.72 5.46
CA LEU A 694 19.70 25.81 4.59
C LEU A 694 20.82 26.81 4.29
N LYS A 695 21.70 27.10 5.27
CA LYS A 695 22.87 28.00 5.11
C LYS A 695 23.98 27.38 4.27
N LYS A 696 24.14 26.05 4.31
CA LYS A 696 25.09 25.30 3.46
C LYS A 696 24.69 25.31 1.99
N GLN A 697 23.41 25.53 1.67
CA GLN A 697 22.96 25.65 0.29
C GLN A 697 23.52 26.93 -0.36
N SER A 698 23.69 26.92 -1.69
CA SER A 698 24.34 28.02 -2.40
C SER A 698 23.77 29.39 -2.03
N SER A 699 24.64 30.31 -1.61
CA SER A 699 24.32 31.70 -1.23
C SER A 699 23.68 32.52 -2.36
N THR A 700 23.73 32.02 -3.59
CA THR A 700 23.11 32.65 -4.77
C THR A 700 21.59 32.53 -4.79
N TYR A 701 21.00 31.59 -4.05
CA TYR A 701 19.56 31.34 -4.03
C TYR A 701 18.98 31.46 -2.61
N HIS A 702 17.69 31.76 -2.54
CA HIS A 702 16.95 31.76 -1.28
C HIS A 702 16.24 30.44 -1.08
N TRP A 703 16.34 29.92 0.13
CA TRP A 703 15.77 28.64 0.51
C TRP A 703 14.83 28.84 1.69
N TYR A 704 13.71 28.12 1.67
CA TYR A 704 12.66 28.18 2.68
C TYR A 704 12.29 26.77 3.12
N ALA A 705 12.14 26.58 4.43
CA ALA A 705 11.45 25.44 5.02
C ALA A 705 10.02 25.87 5.36
N VAL A 706 9.03 25.30 4.70
CA VAL A 706 7.60 25.62 4.85
C VAL A 706 6.88 24.46 5.50
N ALA A 707 6.28 24.67 6.67
CA ALA A 707 5.47 23.68 7.35
C ALA A 707 4.14 23.47 6.60
N LEU A 708 3.73 22.21 6.41
CA LEU A 708 2.47 21.86 5.76
C LEU A 708 1.52 21.11 6.68
N ALA A 709 2.03 20.15 7.44
CA ALA A 709 1.23 19.28 8.28
C ALA A 709 1.97 18.96 9.58
N ARG A 710 1.20 18.55 10.58
CA ARG A 710 1.70 18.03 11.85
C ARG A 710 1.05 16.67 12.11
N ASP A 711 1.85 15.70 12.51
CA ASP A 711 1.40 14.53 13.26
C ASP A 711 2.08 14.55 14.63
N SER A 712 1.54 13.84 15.62
CA SER A 712 2.19 13.39 16.86
C SER A 712 3.57 14.02 17.22
N GLY A 713 3.62 15.35 17.44
CA GLY A 713 4.84 16.10 17.77
C GLY A 713 5.83 16.43 16.62
N SER A 714 5.61 15.94 15.39
CA SER A 714 6.44 16.21 14.21
C SER A 714 5.75 17.13 13.20
N ILE A 715 6.51 18.05 12.63
CA ILE A 715 6.10 18.87 11.49
C ILE A 715 6.67 18.28 10.20
N HIS A 716 5.79 18.12 9.23
CA HIS A 716 6.09 17.73 7.86
C HIS A 716 6.00 18.95 6.95
N GLY A 717 6.98 19.13 6.08
CA GLY A 717 7.03 20.34 5.25
C GLY A 717 7.83 20.23 3.98
N LEU A 718 7.93 21.37 3.28
CA LEU A 718 8.60 21.52 2.00
C LEU A 718 9.90 22.29 2.13
N ILE A 719 10.89 21.88 1.33
CA ILE A 719 12.03 22.72 1.02
C ILE A 719 11.77 23.41 -0.32
N LEU A 720 11.70 24.74 -0.30
CA LEU A 720 11.47 25.56 -1.49
C LEU A 720 12.71 26.38 -1.84
N LYS A 721 13.03 26.45 -3.13
CA LYS A 721 14.13 27.25 -3.68
C LYS A 721 13.60 28.38 -4.54
N GLU A 722 14.09 29.60 -4.32
CA GLU A 722 13.78 30.76 -5.16
C GLU A 722 14.49 30.66 -6.50
N ALA A 723 13.69 30.69 -7.56
CA ALA A 723 14.15 30.79 -8.93
C ALA A 723 13.90 32.23 -9.42
N ARG A 724 14.92 33.09 -9.36
CA ARG A 724 14.82 34.46 -9.86
C ARG A 724 15.22 34.54 -11.33
N PRO A 725 14.30 34.87 -12.26
CA PRO A 725 14.71 35.37 -13.56
C PRO A 725 15.30 36.79 -13.40
N ARG A 726 16.38 37.10 -14.12
CA ARG A 726 17.09 38.39 -14.03
C ARG A 726 16.21 39.64 -14.30
N PHE A 727 15.01 39.48 -14.86
CA PHE A 727 14.17 40.58 -15.35
C PHE A 727 12.70 40.58 -14.86
N SER A 728 12.30 39.71 -13.92
CA SER A 728 10.91 39.69 -13.41
C SER A 728 10.81 40.20 -11.98
N ARG A 729 9.73 40.95 -11.68
CA ARG A 729 9.33 41.28 -10.30
C ARG A 729 8.64 40.12 -9.58
N MET A 730 8.19 39.08 -10.31
CA MET A 730 7.56 37.90 -9.71
C MET A 730 8.60 36.95 -9.13
N ARG A 731 8.40 36.53 -7.88
CA ARG A 731 9.20 35.50 -7.22
C ARG A 731 8.62 34.13 -7.54
N PHE A 732 9.38 33.34 -8.29
CA PHE A 732 9.05 31.94 -8.54
C PHE A 732 9.78 31.06 -7.55
N LEU A 733 9.08 30.04 -7.04
CA LEU A 733 9.65 29.01 -6.18
C LEU A 733 9.52 27.64 -6.86
N VAL A 734 10.41 26.73 -6.50
CA VAL A 734 10.36 25.33 -6.91
C VAL A 734 10.53 24.46 -5.67
N LYS A 735 9.72 23.40 -5.55
CA LYS A 735 9.91 22.38 -4.54
C LYS A 735 11.19 21.60 -4.83
N CYS A 736 12.10 21.57 -3.86
CA CYS A 736 13.40 20.89 -3.95
C CYS A 736 13.57 19.76 -2.93
N GLY A 737 12.64 19.60 -2.01
CA GLY A 737 12.73 18.57 -0.98
C GLY A 737 11.53 18.59 -0.06
N ILE A 738 11.54 17.66 0.88
CA ILE A 738 10.65 17.65 2.05
C ILE A 738 11.49 17.52 3.31
N PHE A 739 10.88 17.82 4.45
CA PHE A 739 11.50 17.61 5.74
C PHE A 739 10.50 17.12 6.79
N VAL A 740 11.05 16.49 7.82
CA VAL A 740 10.38 16.15 9.08
C VAL A 740 11.21 16.69 10.24
N THR A 741 10.58 17.30 11.23
CA THR A 741 11.27 17.86 12.42
C THR A 741 10.34 17.86 13.63
N TYR A 742 10.87 17.70 14.84
CA TYR A 742 10.09 17.70 16.07
C TYR A 742 9.90 19.12 16.58
N THR A 743 8.65 19.57 16.70
CA THR A 743 8.35 20.92 17.22
C THR A 743 6.98 20.95 17.91
N GLN A 744 6.82 21.81 18.91
CA GLN A 744 5.59 21.89 19.70
C GLN A 744 4.39 22.45 18.93
N GLY A 745 4.57 23.16 17.81
CA GLY A 745 3.43 23.75 17.08
C GLY A 745 3.78 24.41 15.76
N PHE A 746 2.75 24.69 14.95
CA PHE A 746 2.94 25.33 13.64
C PHE A 746 3.61 26.72 13.76
N PRO A 747 4.50 27.07 12.82
CA PRO A 747 4.97 28.44 12.70
C PRO A 747 3.81 29.37 12.32
N ALA A 748 3.85 30.63 12.76
CA ALA A 748 2.80 31.60 12.43
C ALA A 748 2.69 31.85 10.92
N SER A 749 1.45 31.98 10.45
CA SER A 749 1.11 32.35 9.07
C SER A 749 1.76 33.66 8.64
N LYS A 750 2.48 33.65 7.52
CA LYS A 750 3.05 34.85 6.89
C LYS A 750 2.43 35.10 5.52
N ASN A 751 2.11 36.35 5.23
CA ASN A 751 1.71 36.76 3.88
C ASN A 751 2.93 36.76 2.96
N VAL A 752 2.89 35.95 1.90
CA VAL A 752 4.04 35.72 1.02
C VAL A 752 3.74 35.97 -0.46
N ASN A 753 2.50 35.72 -0.91
CA ASN A 753 2.06 35.87 -2.30
C ASN A 753 3.03 35.22 -3.31
N TRP A 754 3.40 33.97 -3.07
CA TRP A 754 4.32 33.21 -3.89
C TRP A 754 3.62 32.49 -5.05
N THR A 755 4.38 32.22 -6.11
CA THR A 755 3.98 31.35 -7.21
C THR A 755 4.99 30.22 -7.36
N LEU A 756 4.54 28.98 -7.20
CA LEU A 756 5.37 27.79 -7.38
C LEU A 756 5.16 27.22 -8.77
N LEU A 757 6.27 26.81 -9.40
CA LEU A 757 6.28 26.33 -10.79
C LEU A 757 5.84 24.89 -10.95
#